data_AF-A0A7N2L235-F1
#
_entry.id   AF-A0A7N2L235-F1
#
_cell.length_a   1.000
_cell.length_b   1.000
_cell.length_c   1.000
_cell.angle_alpha   90.00
_cell.angle_beta   90.00
_cell.angle_gamma   90.00
#
_symmetry.space_group_name_H-M   'P 1'
#
loop_
_entity.id
_entity.type
_entity.pdbx_description
1 polymer ?
#
loop_
_entity_poly.entity_id
_entity_poly.type
_entity_poly.pdbx_seq_one_letter_code
_entity_poly.pdbx_strand_id
1 'polypeptide(L)'
;MINQSSFRNSFIQSSIETARFYGFHGIDLCGVLPSKSSDMTNLDTLLNEWRIAVVSEAKNSSKSELLLVMSGYYLPALDSVSYPIESMMKNLDWVHVKAYDYYVPRIDNFTYTHAALYDPMNGANTDSGIKEWKRRGFLLSKLVLGLPYHGYAWTLLDPNNNAMGAPAIGPAVTADGSMGYKFIKSYLRSFPSEAAPVYNATYVVNFCTIGPAWINYDDVEAVKAKVSYAKQSGLLGFNVFQVGNDDNWVLSRAAQGEDEDQHNKSHRLLIALPTTVAVVLLLGTMICYLRSRVIKSRGCIDSVKRLLYEVRIKILAAEDLQVFSYSAINAATNNFSSENKLGEGGYGPVYKGNLWNGQEIAVKRLSRTSNQGLEEFKNEVTLTARLKHVNLVRVLGYCTEREENMLIYEYMPNRSLDLYLFDPPRCSLLDWRKRVDIIEGVTQGLLYLQEYSNFIIIHRDLKASNILLDNEMKPKISDFGMARIFRKDEHEANTGRIVGTYGYAPPEYVKKGIYSMKYDVYSFGVLLLQIISGKRNTHYYGTHDNLNLLDYAYKLWKEGKGFEFIDPALDDSCSCYKLLRCMQVALLCVQENPIDRPSMLEVSSMLKNETGAINNPKKPAFSIQRDENEEEKCILQEKMCSVDDATISQVVPR
;
A
#
# COMPACT_ATOMS: atom_id res chain seq x y z
N MET A 1 -37.49 5.46 -3.83
CA MET A 1 -36.86 4.14 -3.49
C MET A 1 -37.59 3.48 -2.33
N ILE A 2 -37.67 4.08 -1.14
CA ILE A 2 -38.25 3.42 0.05
C ILE A 2 -39.79 3.49 0.18
N ASN A 3 -40.47 4.17 -0.74
CA ASN A 3 -41.93 4.33 -0.71
C ASN A 3 -42.71 3.09 -1.20
N GLN A 4 -42.05 2.15 -1.88
CA GLN A 4 -42.66 0.91 -2.35
C GLN A 4 -42.10 -0.30 -1.60
N SER A 5 -42.98 -1.19 -1.14
CA SER A 5 -42.59 -2.39 -0.38
C SER A 5 -41.68 -3.33 -1.19
N SER A 6 -41.92 -3.48 -2.49
CA SER A 6 -41.07 -4.29 -3.39
C SER A 6 -39.62 -3.80 -3.43
N PHE A 7 -39.41 -2.49 -3.52
CA PHE A 7 -38.07 -1.89 -3.53
C PHE A 7 -37.39 -1.98 -2.18
N ARG A 8 -38.11 -1.77 -1.07
CA ARG A 8 -37.57 -1.99 0.27
C ARG A 8 -37.13 -3.44 0.47
N ASN A 9 -37.95 -4.40 0.07
CA ASN A 9 -37.61 -5.82 0.18
C ASN A 9 -36.36 -6.17 -0.64
N SER A 10 -36.27 -5.70 -1.88
CA SER A 10 -35.09 -5.91 -2.74
C SER A 10 -33.82 -5.31 -2.13
N PHE A 11 -33.89 -4.07 -1.61
CA PHE A 11 -32.79 -3.43 -0.92
C PHE A 11 -32.36 -4.19 0.34
N ILE A 12 -33.31 -4.62 1.17
CA ILE A 12 -33.04 -5.37 2.40
C ILE A 12 -32.34 -6.69 2.07
N GLN A 13 -32.89 -7.50 1.16
CA GLN A 13 -32.30 -8.80 0.81
C GLN A 13 -30.90 -8.65 0.23
N SER A 14 -30.73 -7.77 -0.76
CA SER A 14 -29.42 -7.54 -1.38
C SER A 14 -28.37 -7.03 -0.39
N SER A 15 -28.75 -6.16 0.56
CA SER A 15 -27.84 -5.66 1.59
C SER A 15 -27.37 -6.77 2.55
N ILE A 16 -28.27 -7.67 2.96
CA ILE A 16 -27.96 -8.81 3.83
C ILE A 16 -27.07 -9.80 3.10
N GLU A 17 -27.43 -10.18 1.86
CA GLU A 17 -26.63 -11.09 1.03
C GLU A 17 -25.22 -10.55 0.81
N THR A 18 -25.09 -9.27 0.49
CA THR A 18 -23.80 -8.60 0.30
C THR A 18 -22.97 -8.62 1.59
N ALA A 19 -23.59 -8.25 2.73
CA ALA A 19 -22.91 -8.26 4.02
C ALA A 19 -22.39 -9.65 4.36
N ARG A 20 -23.17 -10.69 4.10
CA ARG A 20 -22.75 -12.08 4.34
C ARG A 20 -21.67 -12.55 3.38
N PHE A 21 -21.78 -12.21 2.10
CA PHE A 21 -20.81 -12.61 1.06
C PHE A 21 -19.40 -12.09 1.37
N TYR A 22 -19.29 -10.84 1.82
CA TYR A 22 -18.01 -10.22 2.18
C TYR A 22 -17.59 -10.40 3.64
N GLY A 23 -18.37 -11.14 4.43
CA GLY A 23 -18.05 -11.40 5.85
C GLY A 23 -18.13 -10.17 6.75
N PHE A 24 -18.99 -9.20 6.42
CA PHE A 24 -19.24 -8.04 7.27
C PHE A 24 -20.10 -8.40 8.50
N HIS A 25 -19.84 -7.73 9.62
CA HIS A 25 -20.57 -7.92 10.88
C HIS A 25 -21.87 -7.12 10.95
N GLY A 26 -22.11 -6.20 10.03
CA GLY A 26 -23.25 -5.31 10.06
C GLY A 26 -23.40 -4.49 8.80
N ILE A 27 -24.45 -3.69 8.77
CA ILE A 27 -24.82 -2.79 7.68
C ILE A 27 -25.03 -1.40 8.25
N ASP A 28 -24.47 -0.41 7.57
CA ASP A 28 -24.51 0.99 7.95
C ASP A 28 -25.29 1.82 6.93
N LEU A 29 -26.38 2.45 7.38
CA LEU A 29 -27.20 3.34 6.56
C LEU A 29 -26.73 4.80 6.72
N CYS A 30 -26.09 5.33 5.68
CA CYS A 30 -25.57 6.69 5.65
C CYS A 30 -26.42 7.64 4.79
N GLY A 31 -26.49 8.92 5.16
CA GLY A 31 -26.99 10.00 4.29
C GLY A 31 -28.50 10.28 4.37
N VAL A 32 -29.17 9.87 5.44
CA VAL A 32 -30.61 10.16 5.64
C VAL A 32 -30.78 11.48 6.37
N LEU A 33 -31.37 12.49 5.73
CA LEU A 33 -31.71 13.78 6.34
C LEU A 33 -33.24 13.93 6.44
N PRO A 34 -33.80 14.33 7.60
CA PRO A 34 -35.23 14.59 7.73
C PRO A 34 -35.60 15.82 6.91
N SER A 35 -36.40 15.61 5.87
CA SER A 35 -36.83 16.69 4.96
C SER A 35 -38.34 16.69 4.74
N LYS A 36 -38.97 15.51 4.63
CA LYS A 36 -40.43 15.35 4.49
C LYS A 36 -40.95 14.30 5.47
N SER A 37 -42.11 14.57 6.08
CA SER A 37 -42.75 13.63 7.02
C SER A 37 -43.04 12.28 6.37
N SER A 38 -43.46 12.25 5.09
CA SER A 38 -43.68 11.01 4.33
C SER A 38 -42.42 10.15 4.22
N ASP A 39 -41.26 10.77 4.11
CA ASP A 39 -39.99 10.05 3.98
C ASP A 39 -39.58 9.45 5.32
N MET A 40 -39.88 10.13 6.43
CA MET A 40 -39.65 9.60 7.78
C MET A 40 -40.60 8.45 8.12
N THR A 41 -41.86 8.48 7.65
CA THR A 41 -42.78 7.32 7.74
C THR A 41 -42.29 6.12 6.93
N ASN A 42 -41.74 6.36 5.73
CA ASN A 42 -41.16 5.29 4.93
C ASN A 42 -39.87 4.73 5.56
N LEU A 43 -39.05 5.58 6.19
CA LEU A 43 -37.88 5.16 6.94
C LEU A 43 -38.27 4.31 8.14
N ASP A 44 -39.30 4.72 8.90
CA ASP A 44 -39.86 3.93 9.99
C ASP A 44 -40.23 2.51 9.55
N THR A 45 -40.93 2.42 8.42
CA THR A 45 -41.34 1.14 7.82
C THR A 45 -40.14 0.31 7.40
N LEU A 46 -39.16 0.92 6.72
CA LEU A 46 -37.94 0.25 6.29
C LEU A 46 -37.18 -0.35 7.47
N LEU A 47 -36.98 0.40 8.55
CA LEU A 47 -36.22 -0.05 9.72
C LEU A 47 -36.89 -1.25 10.40
N ASN A 48 -38.22 -1.23 10.52
CA ASN A 48 -38.98 -2.36 11.06
C ASN A 48 -38.84 -3.62 10.18
N GLU A 49 -39.05 -3.50 8.86
CA GLU A 49 -38.90 -4.61 7.91
C GLU A 49 -37.46 -5.16 7.91
N TRP A 50 -36.46 -4.28 7.97
CA TRP A 50 -35.06 -4.66 7.91
C TRP A 50 -34.62 -5.43 9.16
N ARG A 51 -35.01 -4.99 10.36
CA ARG A 51 -34.73 -5.71 11.60
C ARG A 51 -35.36 -7.11 11.58
N ILE A 52 -36.61 -7.23 11.13
CA ILE A 52 -37.29 -8.54 10.99
C ILE A 52 -36.50 -9.46 10.05
N ALA A 53 -36.06 -8.94 8.90
CA ALA A 53 -35.30 -9.71 7.92
C ALA A 53 -33.94 -10.18 8.47
N VAL A 54 -33.20 -9.31 9.15
CA VAL A 54 -31.91 -9.66 9.77
C VAL A 54 -32.06 -10.75 10.84
N VAL A 55 -33.05 -10.62 11.72
CA VAL A 55 -33.34 -11.63 12.77
C VAL A 55 -33.74 -12.97 12.14
N SER A 56 -34.58 -12.93 11.10
CA SER A 56 -35.01 -14.13 10.38
C SER A 56 -33.84 -14.82 9.67
N GLU A 57 -32.98 -14.06 8.98
CA GLU A 57 -31.80 -14.60 8.31
C GLU A 57 -30.84 -15.26 9.29
N ALA A 58 -30.52 -14.57 10.40
CA ALA A 58 -29.62 -15.10 11.43
C ALA A 58 -30.12 -16.42 12.02
N LYS A 59 -31.44 -16.52 12.28
CA LYS A 59 -32.08 -17.76 12.74
C LYS A 59 -31.99 -18.88 11.70
N ASN A 60 -32.21 -18.58 10.43
CA ASN A 60 -32.20 -19.57 9.35
C ASN A 60 -30.78 -20.05 8.99
N SER A 61 -29.78 -19.17 9.08
CA SER A 61 -28.39 -19.48 8.73
C SER A 61 -27.55 -19.94 9.93
N SER A 62 -28.10 -19.91 11.15
CA SER A 62 -27.38 -20.16 12.40
C SER A 62 -26.13 -19.27 12.57
N LYS A 63 -26.20 -18.03 12.05
CA LYS A 63 -25.15 -17.01 12.19
C LYS A 63 -25.58 -15.95 13.22
N SER A 64 -24.62 -15.16 13.70
CA SER A 64 -24.92 -13.98 14.53
C SER A 64 -25.72 -12.95 13.73
N GLU A 65 -26.68 -12.28 14.36
CA GLU A 65 -27.40 -11.16 13.75
C GLU A 65 -26.43 -10.09 13.23
N LEU A 66 -26.73 -9.54 12.05
CA LEU A 66 -25.99 -8.39 11.52
C LEU A 66 -26.33 -7.16 12.35
N LEU A 67 -25.32 -6.37 12.69
CA LEU A 67 -25.54 -5.06 13.30
C LEU A 67 -26.23 -4.15 12.28
N LEU A 68 -27.27 -3.43 12.69
CA LEU A 68 -27.90 -2.38 11.90
C LEU A 68 -27.64 -1.04 12.57
N VAL A 69 -26.89 -0.19 11.88
CA VAL A 69 -26.48 1.12 12.38
C VAL A 69 -26.80 2.18 11.34
N MET A 70 -26.88 3.44 11.78
CA MET A 70 -27.23 4.54 10.89
C MET A 70 -26.49 5.81 11.27
N SER A 71 -26.11 6.60 10.27
CA SER A 71 -25.63 7.97 10.47
C SER A 71 -26.80 8.91 10.79
N GLY A 72 -26.75 9.60 11.92
CA GLY A 72 -27.72 10.64 12.27
C GLY A 72 -27.11 12.03 12.14
N TYR A 73 -27.76 12.93 11.39
CA TYR A 73 -27.34 14.33 11.36
C TYR A 73 -27.71 15.07 12.65
N TYR A 74 -26.96 16.13 12.93
CA TYR A 74 -27.41 17.19 13.82
C TYR A 74 -28.76 17.74 13.34
N LEU A 75 -29.73 17.85 14.24
CA LEU A 75 -31.03 18.45 13.95
C LEU A 75 -31.10 19.84 14.59
N PRO A 76 -31.38 20.91 13.83
CA PRO A 76 -31.78 22.18 14.41
C PRO A 76 -33.03 22.01 15.28
N ALA A 77 -33.09 22.71 16.41
CA ALA A 77 -34.19 22.62 17.36
C ALA A 77 -35.57 23.01 16.78
N LEU A 78 -35.60 23.68 15.62
CA LEU A 78 -36.77 24.33 15.03
C LEU A 78 -37.41 23.58 13.84
N ASP A 79 -36.90 22.42 13.44
CA ASP A 79 -37.46 21.69 12.29
C ASP A 79 -38.75 20.94 12.64
N SER A 80 -39.78 21.13 11.80
CA SER A 80 -41.09 20.46 11.90
C SER A 80 -41.06 18.98 11.54
N VAL A 81 -39.97 18.51 10.92
CA VAL A 81 -39.75 17.11 10.53
C VAL A 81 -38.66 16.52 11.42
N SER A 82 -38.91 15.32 11.97
CA SER A 82 -38.00 14.61 12.86
C SER A 82 -37.76 13.19 12.37
N TYR A 83 -36.61 12.62 12.72
CA TYR A 83 -36.41 11.18 12.60
C TYR A 83 -37.48 10.40 13.40
N PRO A 84 -37.82 9.16 12.97
CA PRO A 84 -38.71 8.27 13.72
C PRO A 84 -37.97 7.66 14.93
N ILE A 85 -37.83 8.45 16.01
CA ILE A 85 -37.01 8.15 17.19
C ILE A 85 -37.33 6.77 17.79
N GLU A 86 -38.60 6.44 17.98
CA GLU A 86 -39.02 5.17 18.59
C GLU A 86 -38.60 3.95 17.74
N SER A 87 -38.85 4.00 16.43
CA SER A 87 -38.46 2.91 15.51
C SER A 87 -36.95 2.78 15.39
N MET A 88 -36.22 3.90 15.35
CA MET A 88 -34.76 3.86 15.37
C MET A 88 -34.21 3.20 16.64
N MET A 89 -34.72 3.57 17.82
CA MET A 89 -34.30 2.94 19.08
C MET A 89 -34.63 1.45 19.15
N LYS A 90 -35.76 1.05 18.56
CA LYS A 90 -36.19 -0.36 18.52
C LYS A 90 -35.36 -1.20 17.55
N ASN A 91 -35.10 -0.66 16.35
CA ASN A 91 -34.62 -1.45 15.22
C ASN A 91 -33.12 -1.29 14.94
N LEU A 92 -32.47 -0.22 15.41
CA LEU A 92 -31.03 -0.03 15.25
C LEU A 92 -30.28 -0.44 16.52
N ASP A 93 -29.08 -0.98 16.34
CA ASP A 93 -28.15 -1.28 17.42
C ASP A 93 -27.65 0.03 18.05
N TRP A 94 -27.23 0.98 17.21
CA TRP A 94 -26.93 2.36 17.59
C TRP A 94 -27.06 3.32 16.42
N VAL A 95 -27.06 4.61 16.73
CA VAL A 95 -26.98 5.71 15.76
C VAL A 95 -25.69 6.46 16.01
N HIS A 96 -24.90 6.65 14.97
CA HIS A 96 -23.68 7.43 15.07
C HIS A 96 -23.93 8.86 14.56
N VAL A 97 -23.76 9.84 15.45
CA VAL A 97 -24.10 11.23 15.18
C VAL A 97 -22.98 11.89 14.41
N LYS A 98 -23.29 12.40 13.22
CA LYS A 98 -22.36 13.19 12.40
C LYS A 98 -22.11 14.54 13.07
N ALA A 99 -21.08 14.59 13.92
CA ALA A 99 -20.71 15.75 14.72
C ALA A 99 -19.61 16.61 14.06
N TYR A 100 -19.72 16.76 12.73
CA TYR A 100 -18.75 17.44 11.88
C TYR A 100 -19.40 17.89 10.57
N ASP A 101 -18.68 18.71 9.81
CA ASP A 101 -19.11 19.41 8.60
C ASP A 101 -20.20 20.47 8.84
N TYR A 102 -20.15 21.14 10.00
CA TYR A 102 -21.08 22.22 10.33
C TYR A 102 -20.94 23.43 9.41
N TYR A 103 -19.70 23.76 9.05
CA TYR A 103 -19.33 24.83 8.13
C TYR A 103 -18.27 24.32 7.17
N VAL A 104 -18.45 24.57 5.88
CA VAL A 104 -17.58 24.05 4.80
C VAL A 104 -17.31 25.14 3.74
N PRO A 105 -16.10 25.20 3.15
CA PRO A 105 -15.68 26.34 2.32
C PRO A 105 -16.36 26.43 0.95
N ARG A 106 -17.13 25.41 0.55
CA ARG A 106 -17.98 25.48 -0.65
C ARG A 106 -19.28 26.23 -0.42
N ILE A 107 -19.71 26.37 0.83
CA ILE A 107 -21.00 26.96 1.21
C ILE A 107 -20.75 28.25 1.99
N ASP A 108 -19.78 28.24 2.89
CA ASP A 108 -19.51 29.32 3.84
C ASP A 108 -18.32 30.16 3.40
N ASN A 109 -18.60 31.42 3.04
CA ASN A 109 -17.61 32.43 2.65
C ASN A 109 -16.95 33.11 3.86
N PHE A 110 -16.78 32.38 4.96
CA PHE A 110 -16.08 32.82 6.16
C PHE A 110 -15.44 31.62 6.85
N THR A 111 -14.35 31.86 7.57
CA THR A 111 -13.68 30.81 8.35
C THR A 111 -14.52 30.44 9.57
N TYR A 112 -14.83 29.16 9.74
CA TYR A 112 -15.50 28.70 10.96
C TYR A 112 -15.16 27.24 11.27
N THR A 113 -15.62 26.77 12.42
CA THR A 113 -15.29 25.43 12.90
C THR A 113 -16.16 24.37 12.25
N HIS A 114 -15.56 23.42 11.54
CA HIS A 114 -16.35 22.36 10.89
C HIS A 114 -16.83 21.30 11.91
N ALA A 115 -16.21 21.21 13.08
CA ALA A 115 -16.44 20.12 14.04
C ALA A 115 -16.45 20.59 15.50
N ALA A 116 -16.92 21.79 15.82
CA ALA A 116 -16.94 22.27 17.19
C ALA A 116 -17.66 21.32 18.17
N LEU A 117 -17.02 21.09 19.33
CA LEU A 117 -17.69 20.45 20.46
C LEU A 117 -18.68 21.40 21.12
N TYR A 118 -18.23 22.63 21.36
CA TYR A 118 -19.01 23.73 21.93
C TYR A 118 -18.92 24.95 21.02
N ASP A 119 -20.00 25.73 20.97
CA ASP A 119 -20.00 27.04 20.34
C ASP A 119 -20.91 27.96 21.15
N PRO A 120 -20.36 28.99 21.82
CA PRO A 120 -21.16 29.91 22.64
C PRO A 120 -21.96 30.92 21.81
N MET A 121 -21.65 31.07 20.52
CA MET A 121 -22.26 32.08 19.64
C MET A 121 -23.34 31.49 18.73
N ASN A 122 -23.16 30.26 18.26
CA ASN A 122 -24.13 29.59 17.38
C ASN A 122 -24.59 28.22 17.92
N GLY A 123 -25.76 27.78 17.47
CA GLY A 123 -26.33 26.48 17.84
C GLY A 123 -25.71 25.27 17.14
N ALA A 124 -24.94 25.47 16.06
CA ALA A 124 -24.40 24.40 15.23
C ALA A 124 -23.11 23.81 15.83
N ASN A 125 -23.26 23.00 16.88
CA ASN A 125 -22.16 22.30 17.54
C ASN A 125 -22.59 20.93 18.08
N THR A 126 -21.60 20.12 18.44
CA THR A 126 -21.79 18.74 18.89
C THR A 126 -22.67 18.67 20.14
N ASP A 127 -22.40 19.48 21.15
CA ASP A 127 -23.12 19.42 22.43
C ASP A 127 -24.61 19.77 22.29
N SER A 128 -24.92 20.82 21.54
CA SER A 128 -26.30 21.17 21.15
C SER A 128 -26.99 20.01 20.43
N GLY A 129 -26.29 19.35 19.51
CA GLY A 129 -26.82 18.20 18.76
C GLY A 129 -27.19 17.02 19.65
N ILE A 130 -26.27 16.62 20.53
CA ILE A 130 -26.49 15.51 21.46
C ILE A 130 -27.63 15.84 22.44
N LYS A 131 -27.70 17.07 22.94
CA LYS A 131 -28.81 17.55 23.77
C LYS A 131 -30.14 17.49 23.03
N GLU A 132 -30.17 17.82 21.75
CA GLU A 132 -31.39 17.75 20.93
C GLU A 132 -31.87 16.31 20.72
N TRP A 133 -30.97 15.38 20.38
CA TRP A 133 -31.31 13.95 20.30
C TRP A 133 -31.91 13.43 21.61
N LYS A 134 -31.31 13.81 22.75
CA LYS A 134 -31.84 13.48 24.07
C LYS A 134 -33.21 14.11 24.32
N ARG A 135 -33.39 15.39 23.98
CA ARG A 135 -34.65 16.12 24.14
C ARG A 135 -35.79 15.48 23.34
N ARG A 136 -35.49 14.94 22.16
CA ARG A 136 -36.43 14.19 21.31
C ARG A 136 -36.67 12.75 21.79
N GLY A 137 -36.08 12.34 22.91
CA GLY A 137 -36.34 11.06 23.56
C GLY A 137 -35.40 9.92 23.16
N PHE A 138 -34.32 10.20 22.42
CA PHE A 138 -33.35 9.15 22.05
C PHE A 138 -32.46 8.77 23.25
N LEU A 139 -32.20 7.47 23.41
CA LEU A 139 -31.32 6.94 24.46
C LEU A 139 -29.84 7.25 24.17
N LEU A 140 -29.20 8.01 25.06
CA LEU A 140 -27.78 8.35 24.94
C LEU A 140 -26.86 7.11 24.87
N SER A 141 -27.21 6.03 25.58
CA SER A 141 -26.50 4.74 25.54
C SER A 141 -26.64 3.99 24.21
N LYS A 142 -27.41 4.51 23.25
CA LYS A 142 -27.49 4.04 21.86
C LYS A 142 -26.97 5.07 20.85
N LEU A 143 -26.37 6.17 21.33
CA LEU A 143 -25.71 7.15 20.48
C LEU A 143 -24.20 6.95 20.50
N VAL A 144 -23.58 7.09 19.35
CA VAL A 144 -22.14 7.05 19.15
C VAL A 144 -21.68 8.39 18.58
N LEU A 145 -20.61 8.97 19.12
CA LEU A 145 -20.11 10.27 18.67
C LEU A 145 -19.24 10.13 17.41
N GLY A 146 -19.57 10.84 16.34
CA GLY A 146 -18.74 10.90 15.13
C GLY A 146 -17.55 11.84 15.26
N LEU A 147 -16.35 11.30 15.04
CA LEU A 147 -15.09 12.05 15.04
C LEU A 147 -14.56 12.19 13.60
N PRO A 148 -14.28 13.42 13.13
CA PRO A 148 -13.71 13.64 11.82
C PRO A 148 -12.18 13.48 11.86
N TYR A 149 -11.63 12.55 11.07
CA TYR A 149 -10.18 12.51 10.79
C TYR A 149 -9.84 13.33 9.56
N HIS A 150 -10.47 14.48 9.44
CA HIS A 150 -10.28 15.41 8.34
C HIS A 150 -10.57 16.82 8.84
N GLY A 151 -10.25 17.79 8.01
CA GLY A 151 -10.52 19.20 8.21
C GLY A 151 -10.83 19.88 6.90
N TYR A 152 -10.95 21.19 6.97
CA TYR A 152 -11.23 22.05 5.82
C TYR A 152 -10.29 23.25 5.77
N ALA A 153 -10.01 23.69 4.55
CA ALA A 153 -9.19 24.85 4.27
C ALA A 153 -10.00 25.90 3.48
N TRP A 154 -9.95 27.13 3.97
CA TRP A 154 -10.53 28.32 3.35
C TRP A 154 -9.44 29.23 2.81
N THR A 155 -9.70 29.87 1.68
CA THR A 155 -8.87 30.97 1.19
C THR A 155 -9.38 32.26 1.81
N LEU A 156 -8.60 32.89 2.69
CA LEU A 156 -8.91 34.17 3.32
C LEU A 156 -9.04 35.28 2.28
N LEU A 157 -10.03 36.17 2.46
CA LEU A 157 -10.14 37.38 1.65
C LEU A 157 -8.99 38.36 1.94
N ASP A 158 -8.62 38.49 3.22
CA ASP A 158 -7.45 39.23 3.69
C ASP A 158 -6.57 38.30 4.54
N PRO A 159 -5.37 37.91 4.07
CA PRO A 159 -4.46 37.04 4.82
C PRO A 159 -4.06 37.58 6.21
N ASN A 160 -4.17 38.89 6.44
CA ASN A 160 -3.88 39.49 7.75
C ASN A 160 -5.05 39.35 8.73
N ASN A 161 -6.26 39.07 8.23
CA ASN A 161 -7.43 38.77 9.04
C ASN A 161 -7.66 37.26 9.08
N ASN A 162 -7.02 36.59 10.03
CA ASN A 162 -7.05 35.14 10.17
C ASN A 162 -7.78 34.67 11.45
N ALA A 163 -8.56 35.56 12.06
CA ALA A 163 -9.41 35.23 13.18
C ALA A 163 -10.54 34.30 12.74
N MET A 164 -11.09 33.53 13.70
CA MET A 164 -12.31 32.77 13.44
C MET A 164 -13.46 33.72 13.07
N GLY A 165 -14.20 33.40 12.02
CA GLY A 165 -15.22 34.27 11.43
C GLY A 165 -14.68 35.25 10.39
N ALA A 166 -13.38 35.21 10.07
CA ALA A 166 -12.82 36.08 9.04
C ALA A 166 -13.43 35.78 7.65
N PRO A 167 -13.69 36.82 6.83
CA PRO A 167 -14.19 36.63 5.46
C PRO A 167 -13.25 35.77 4.60
N ALA A 168 -13.83 34.88 3.81
CA ALA A 168 -13.14 33.97 2.91
C ALA A 168 -13.75 34.01 1.51
N ILE A 169 -12.95 33.73 0.49
CA ILE A 169 -13.38 33.73 -0.93
C ILE A 169 -13.72 32.34 -1.46
N GLY A 170 -13.54 31.29 -0.65
CA GLY A 170 -13.89 29.92 -0.98
C GLY A 170 -12.86 28.90 -0.52
N PRO A 171 -12.84 27.70 -1.14
CA PRO A 171 -11.91 26.63 -0.80
C PRO A 171 -10.43 26.99 -1.00
N ALA A 172 -9.56 26.46 -0.13
CA ALA A 172 -8.11 26.49 -0.27
C ALA A 172 -7.53 25.07 -0.35
N VAL A 173 -6.31 24.94 -0.87
CA VAL A 173 -5.51 23.70 -0.96
C VAL A 173 -6.09 22.63 -1.90
N THR A 174 -7.35 22.23 -1.74
CA THR A 174 -8.05 21.25 -2.59
C THR A 174 -9.31 21.88 -3.23
N ALA A 175 -9.85 21.23 -4.26
CA ALA A 175 -10.97 21.76 -5.05
C ALA A 175 -12.30 21.93 -4.27
N ASP A 176 -12.42 21.31 -3.10
CA ASP A 176 -13.54 21.48 -2.18
C ASP A 176 -13.10 21.93 -0.78
N GLY A 177 -11.80 22.16 -0.59
CA GLY A 177 -11.19 22.56 0.67
C GLY A 177 -11.05 21.43 1.67
N SER A 178 -11.56 20.23 1.39
CA SER A 178 -11.43 19.09 2.29
C SER A 178 -9.98 18.58 2.35
N MET A 179 -9.52 18.25 3.55
CA MET A 179 -8.17 17.72 3.77
C MET A 179 -8.21 16.61 4.83
N GLY A 180 -7.75 15.40 4.50
CA GLY A 180 -7.59 14.33 5.49
C GLY A 180 -6.49 14.68 6.51
N TYR A 181 -6.64 14.25 7.77
CA TYR A 181 -5.69 14.58 8.85
C TYR A 181 -4.23 14.28 8.50
N LYS A 182 -3.94 13.11 7.90
CA LYS A 182 -2.61 12.73 7.40
C LYS A 182 -2.08 13.72 6.36
N PHE A 183 -2.94 14.18 5.46
CA PHE A 183 -2.55 15.18 4.47
C PHE A 183 -2.30 16.53 5.15
N ILE A 184 -3.13 16.94 6.11
CA ILE A 184 -2.90 18.13 6.94
C ILE A 184 -1.52 18.04 7.62
N LYS A 185 -1.22 16.96 8.34
CA LYS A 185 0.09 16.80 9.01
C LYS A 185 1.27 16.79 8.04
N SER A 186 1.10 16.27 6.82
CA SER A 186 2.12 16.35 5.77
C SER A 186 2.28 17.78 5.24
N TYR A 187 1.16 18.49 5.04
CA TYR A 187 1.12 19.85 4.53
C TYR A 187 1.79 20.82 5.52
N LEU A 188 1.47 20.73 6.81
CA LEU A 188 2.09 21.54 7.86
C LEU A 188 3.62 21.34 7.94
N ARG A 189 4.08 20.10 7.74
CA ARG A 189 5.52 19.77 7.71
C ARG A 189 6.28 20.44 6.56
N SER A 190 5.60 20.77 5.47
CA SER A 190 6.20 21.47 4.33
C SER A 190 6.37 22.98 4.60
N PHE A 191 5.70 23.54 5.62
CA PHE A 191 5.73 24.97 5.95
C PHE A 191 6.04 25.23 7.43
N PRO A 192 7.15 24.70 7.99
CA PRO A 192 7.40 24.70 9.43
C PRO A 192 7.53 26.10 10.05
N SER A 193 7.87 27.13 9.26
CA SER A 193 7.97 28.53 9.71
C SER A 193 6.63 29.25 9.81
N GLU A 194 5.59 28.78 9.10
CA GLU A 194 4.26 29.40 9.05
C GLU A 194 3.20 28.55 9.77
N ALA A 195 3.43 27.24 9.90
CA ALA A 195 2.44 26.25 10.30
C ALA A 195 2.33 26.03 11.82
N ALA A 196 2.18 27.07 12.64
CA ALA A 196 1.96 26.91 14.07
C ALA A 196 0.48 26.55 14.35
N PRO A 197 0.14 25.29 14.71
CA PRO A 197 -1.24 24.93 14.99
C PRO A 197 -1.67 25.50 16.34
N VAL A 198 -2.83 26.13 16.36
CA VAL A 198 -3.44 26.69 17.57
C VAL A 198 -4.60 25.80 17.99
N TYR A 199 -4.52 25.24 19.20
CA TYR A 199 -5.63 24.56 19.83
C TYR A 199 -6.58 25.60 20.45
N ASN A 200 -7.85 25.56 20.06
CA ASN A 200 -8.88 26.43 20.60
C ASN A 200 -9.73 25.67 21.62
N ALA A 201 -9.50 25.92 22.91
CA ALA A 201 -10.21 25.24 23.99
C ALA A 201 -11.70 25.59 24.09
N THR A 202 -12.13 26.74 23.56
CA THR A 202 -13.54 27.15 23.55
C THR A 202 -14.36 26.25 22.62
N TYR A 203 -13.83 25.99 21.42
CA TYR A 203 -14.52 25.20 20.39
C TYR A 203 -14.09 23.73 20.35
N VAL A 204 -12.95 23.40 20.98
CA VAL A 204 -12.33 22.08 21.01
C VAL A 204 -11.97 21.61 19.59
N VAL A 205 -11.21 22.44 18.90
CA VAL A 205 -10.68 22.21 17.55
C VAL A 205 -9.31 22.86 17.40
N ASN A 206 -8.56 22.48 16.38
CA ASN A 206 -7.30 23.08 16.00
C ASN A 206 -7.47 23.92 14.72
N PHE A 207 -6.69 24.99 14.59
CA PHE A 207 -6.59 25.70 13.33
C PHE A 207 -5.18 26.24 13.10
N CYS A 208 -4.85 26.57 11.87
CA CYS A 208 -3.62 27.25 11.50
C CYS A 208 -3.79 28.03 10.20
N THR A 209 -2.87 28.96 9.95
CA THR A 209 -2.87 29.78 8.74
C THR A 209 -1.52 29.63 8.04
N ILE A 210 -1.52 29.30 6.74
CA ILE A 210 -0.32 29.22 5.90
C ILE A 210 -0.59 30.06 4.65
N GLY A 211 0.16 31.14 4.45
CA GLY A 211 -0.18 32.17 3.47
C GLY A 211 -1.66 32.60 3.57
N PRO A 212 -2.45 32.52 2.48
CA PRO A 212 -3.88 32.85 2.49
C PRO A 212 -4.77 31.68 2.98
N ALA A 213 -4.23 30.50 3.23
CA ALA A 213 -5.00 29.32 3.59
C ALA A 213 -5.23 29.25 5.10
N TRP A 214 -6.49 29.27 5.54
CA TRP A 214 -6.90 29.02 6.91
C TRP A 214 -7.46 27.61 7.03
N ILE A 215 -6.85 26.77 7.86
CA ILE A 215 -7.12 25.33 7.95
C ILE A 215 -7.66 25.01 9.34
N ASN A 216 -8.82 24.36 9.42
CA ASN A 216 -9.42 23.88 10.68
C ASN A 216 -9.60 22.37 10.67
N TYR A 217 -9.25 21.71 11.77
CA TYR A 217 -9.25 20.26 11.94
C TYR A 217 -9.19 19.86 13.41
N ASP A 218 -9.35 18.57 13.73
CA ASP A 218 -9.09 18.02 15.06
C ASP A 218 -7.69 17.43 15.17
N ASP A 219 -6.90 17.87 16.16
CA ASP A 219 -5.65 17.20 16.56
C ASP A 219 -5.84 16.42 17.89
N VAL A 220 -4.75 15.84 18.41
CA VAL A 220 -4.71 14.95 19.58
C VAL A 220 -5.53 15.49 20.77
N GLU A 221 -5.37 16.76 21.14
CA GLU A 221 -6.06 17.38 22.27
C GLU A 221 -7.58 17.46 22.05
N ALA A 222 -8.00 17.84 20.84
CA ALA A 222 -9.42 17.92 20.48
C ALA A 222 -10.08 16.54 20.51
N VAL A 223 -9.40 15.52 19.98
CA VAL A 223 -9.90 14.13 19.99
C VAL A 223 -10.02 13.60 21.42
N LYS A 224 -9.01 13.79 22.28
CA LYS A 224 -9.07 13.40 23.70
C LYS A 224 -10.24 14.05 24.43
N ALA A 225 -10.46 15.35 24.20
CA ALA A 225 -11.55 16.09 24.82
C ALA A 225 -12.93 15.60 24.34
N LYS A 226 -13.10 15.33 23.04
CA LYS A 226 -14.36 14.81 22.48
C LYS A 226 -14.67 13.39 22.93
N VAL A 227 -13.67 12.52 23.05
CA VAL A 227 -13.85 11.18 23.63
C VAL A 227 -14.21 11.27 25.11
N SER A 228 -13.56 12.16 25.86
CA SER A 228 -13.90 12.42 27.27
C SER A 228 -15.35 12.91 27.40
N TYR A 229 -15.79 13.80 26.51
CA TYR A 229 -17.17 14.25 26.45
C TYR A 229 -18.15 13.10 26.18
N ALA A 230 -17.86 12.23 25.20
CA ALA A 230 -18.70 11.08 24.89
C ALA A 230 -18.88 10.17 26.11
N LYS A 231 -17.78 9.90 26.83
CA LYS A 231 -17.79 9.11 28.08
C LYS A 231 -18.60 9.78 29.19
N GLN A 232 -18.37 11.08 29.45
CA GLN A 232 -19.06 11.83 30.51
C GLN A 232 -20.56 12.00 30.21
N SER A 233 -20.92 12.13 28.94
CA SER A 233 -22.30 12.23 28.49
C SER A 233 -23.04 10.89 28.48
N GLY A 234 -22.36 9.77 28.76
CA GLY A 234 -22.97 8.43 28.75
C GLY A 234 -23.35 7.94 27.36
N LEU A 235 -22.62 8.37 26.33
CA LEU A 235 -22.75 7.84 24.98
C LEU A 235 -22.21 6.40 24.92
N LEU A 236 -22.69 5.61 23.95
CA LEU A 236 -22.23 4.22 23.74
C LEU A 236 -20.73 4.16 23.40
N GLY A 237 -20.22 5.18 22.70
CA GLY A 237 -18.83 5.27 22.27
C GLY A 237 -18.64 6.36 21.22
N PHE A 238 -17.66 6.16 20.35
CA PHE A 238 -17.38 7.03 19.21
C PHE A 238 -17.12 6.21 17.93
N ASN A 239 -17.37 6.81 16.77
CA ASN A 239 -16.99 6.30 15.46
C ASN A 239 -16.11 7.32 14.75
N VAL A 240 -15.32 6.87 13.77
CA VAL A 240 -14.34 7.70 13.08
C VAL A 240 -14.64 7.75 11.59
N PHE A 241 -14.60 8.95 11.01
CA PHE A 241 -14.76 9.16 9.57
C PHE A 241 -13.64 10.05 8.99
N GLN A 242 -12.74 9.55 8.15
CA GLN A 242 -12.46 8.15 7.78
C GLN A 242 -11.12 7.73 8.40
N VAL A 243 -11.06 6.52 8.98
CA VAL A 243 -9.87 6.02 9.69
C VAL A 243 -8.59 6.05 8.83
N GLY A 244 -8.70 5.90 7.51
CA GLY A 244 -7.58 5.97 6.58
C GLY A 244 -6.88 7.32 6.51
N ASN A 245 -7.52 8.38 7.04
CA ASN A 245 -6.93 9.71 7.13
C ASN A 245 -6.08 9.90 8.40
N ASP A 246 -6.00 8.93 9.32
CA ASP A 246 -5.11 9.06 10.49
C ASP A 246 -3.62 9.12 10.05
N ASP A 247 -2.79 9.81 10.82
CA ASP A 247 -1.33 9.85 10.61
C ASP A 247 -0.68 8.87 11.59
N ASN A 248 -0.44 7.63 11.15
CA ASN A 248 0.22 6.60 11.97
C ASN A 248 -0.49 6.33 13.32
N TRP A 249 -1.82 6.22 13.28
CA TRP A 249 -2.66 5.91 14.45
C TRP A 249 -2.56 6.94 15.59
N VAL A 250 -2.18 8.19 15.28
CA VAL A 250 -2.01 9.24 16.30
C VAL A 250 -3.36 9.61 16.91
N LEU A 251 -4.35 9.91 16.08
CA LEU A 251 -5.69 10.25 16.59
C LEU A 251 -6.38 9.01 17.19
N SER A 252 -6.15 7.83 16.61
CA SER A 252 -6.71 6.57 17.13
C SER A 252 -6.19 6.25 18.53
N ARG A 253 -4.89 6.47 18.79
CA ARG A 253 -4.31 6.30 20.14
C ARG A 253 -4.77 7.38 21.10
N ALA A 254 -4.89 8.63 20.64
CA ALA A 254 -5.46 9.70 21.43
C ALA A 254 -6.88 9.34 21.92
N ALA A 255 -7.68 8.73 21.04
CA ALA A 255 -9.03 8.28 21.36
C ALA A 255 -9.09 7.08 22.32
N GLN A 256 -8.01 6.30 22.48
CA GLN A 256 -7.96 5.17 23.41
C GLN A 256 -7.76 5.58 24.88
N GLY A 257 -7.31 6.81 25.15
CA GLY A 257 -7.25 7.36 26.51
C GLY A 257 -6.07 6.87 27.37
N GLU A 258 -4.87 6.73 26.80
CA GLU A 258 -3.66 6.66 27.62
C GLU A 258 -3.37 8.06 28.22
N ASP A 259 -3.83 8.27 29.46
CA ASP A 259 -3.61 9.51 30.22
C ASP A 259 -2.19 9.57 30.80
N GLU A 260 -1.42 10.58 30.39
CA GLU A 260 -0.21 11.06 31.06
C GLU A 260 -0.61 11.85 32.32
N ASP A 261 -0.79 11.13 33.44
CA ASP A 261 -1.25 11.70 34.71
C ASP A 261 -0.05 12.26 35.52
N GLN A 262 0.42 13.45 35.13
CA GLN A 262 1.59 14.13 35.70
C GLN A 262 1.24 15.43 36.43
N HIS A 263 0.33 15.40 37.42
CA HIS A 263 0.24 16.57 38.34
C HIS A 263 -0.19 16.33 39.80
N ASN A 264 -0.85 15.23 40.16
CA ASN A 264 -1.49 15.12 41.49
C ASN A 264 -0.74 14.31 42.57
N LYS A 265 0.61 14.29 42.57
CA LYS A 265 1.40 13.47 43.53
C LYS A 265 2.12 14.22 44.66
N SER A 266 2.01 15.55 44.79
CA SER A 266 2.87 16.27 45.75
C SER A 266 2.54 16.07 47.25
N HIS A 267 1.30 15.76 47.63
CA HIS A 267 0.93 15.72 49.06
C HIS A 267 0.87 14.32 49.70
N ARG A 268 0.85 13.22 48.93
CA ARG A 268 0.78 11.85 49.48
C ARG A 268 2.14 11.15 49.61
N LEU A 269 3.22 11.75 49.11
CA LEU A 269 4.56 11.15 49.07
C LEU A 269 5.33 11.20 50.40
N LEU A 270 4.93 12.01 51.40
CA LEU A 270 5.74 12.18 52.61
C LEU A 270 5.64 11.02 53.62
N ILE A 271 4.59 10.20 53.57
CA ILE A 271 4.34 9.15 54.58
C ILE A 271 4.49 7.73 54.00
N ALA A 272 4.24 7.56 52.70
CA ALA A 272 4.29 6.24 52.06
C ALA A 272 5.69 5.81 51.58
N LEU A 273 6.65 6.73 51.48
CA LEU A 273 7.98 6.47 50.89
C LEU A 273 8.84 5.47 51.68
N PRO A 274 8.92 5.51 53.02
CA PRO A 274 9.81 4.60 53.76
C PRO A 274 9.30 3.15 53.74
N THR A 275 7.98 2.97 53.81
CA THR A 275 7.34 1.64 53.88
C THR A 275 7.31 0.95 52.51
N THR A 276 7.14 1.71 51.43
CA THR A 276 7.15 1.17 50.06
C THR A 276 8.57 0.81 49.60
N VAL A 277 9.61 1.55 49.98
CA VAL A 277 11.00 1.23 49.60
C VAL A 277 11.45 -0.11 50.20
N ALA A 278 11.10 -0.40 51.46
CA ALA A 278 11.45 -1.67 52.09
C ALA A 278 10.77 -2.88 51.42
N VAL A 279 9.49 -2.75 51.05
CA VAL A 279 8.72 -3.80 50.37
C VAL A 279 9.20 -4.00 48.92
N VAL A 280 9.54 -2.91 48.22
CA VAL A 280 10.07 -2.97 46.85
C VAL A 280 11.47 -3.59 46.79
N LEU A 281 12.31 -3.39 47.81
CA LEU A 281 13.63 -4.05 47.88
C LEU A 281 13.51 -5.56 48.14
N LEU A 282 12.56 -5.99 48.97
CA LEU A 282 12.29 -7.42 49.21
C LEU A 282 11.64 -8.11 48.01
N LEU A 283 10.68 -7.46 47.37
CA LEU A 283 10.07 -7.97 46.13
C LEU A 283 11.07 -7.91 44.97
N GLY A 284 11.92 -6.90 44.92
CA GLY A 284 12.98 -6.74 43.92
C GLY A 284 14.02 -7.85 44.01
N THR A 285 14.47 -8.23 45.20
CA THR A 285 15.41 -9.35 45.38
C THR A 285 14.77 -10.69 45.03
N MET A 286 13.50 -10.91 45.41
CA MET A 286 12.73 -12.11 45.05
C MET A 286 12.47 -12.20 43.53
N ILE A 287 12.12 -11.09 42.88
CA ILE A 287 11.93 -11.01 41.43
C ILE A 287 13.26 -11.16 40.69
N CYS A 288 14.38 -10.64 41.20
CA CYS A 288 15.71 -10.86 40.63
C CYS A 288 16.15 -12.32 40.74
N TYR A 289 15.83 -13.01 41.83
CA TYR A 289 16.08 -14.44 42.01
C TYR A 289 15.22 -15.31 41.08
N LEU A 290 13.94 -14.97 40.92
CA LEU A 290 13.03 -15.66 39.98
C LEU A 290 13.36 -15.32 38.50
N ARG A 291 13.73 -14.08 38.19
CA ARG A 291 14.16 -13.66 36.84
C ARG A 291 15.51 -14.27 36.45
N SER A 292 16.45 -14.46 37.37
CA SER A 292 17.71 -15.17 37.06
C SER A 292 17.49 -16.66 36.74
N ARG A 293 16.43 -17.29 37.27
CA ARG A 293 15.97 -18.62 36.83
C ARG A 293 15.23 -18.58 35.48
N VAL A 294 14.37 -17.59 35.24
CA VAL A 294 13.58 -17.47 33.99
C VAL A 294 14.41 -16.99 32.79
N ILE A 295 15.41 -16.11 32.99
CA ILE A 295 16.33 -15.64 31.96
C ILE A 295 17.24 -16.79 31.46
N LYS A 296 17.65 -17.70 32.36
CA LYS A 296 18.30 -18.97 31.96
C LYS A 296 17.40 -19.86 31.10
N SER A 297 16.08 -19.82 31.29
CA SER A 297 15.11 -20.61 30.50
C SER A 297 14.70 -19.94 29.17
N ARG A 298 14.59 -18.61 29.10
CA ARG A 298 14.29 -17.88 27.86
C ARG A 298 15.47 -17.89 26.89
N GLY A 299 16.70 -17.78 27.39
CA GLY A 299 17.90 -18.01 26.58
C GLY A 299 17.93 -19.44 26.02
N CYS A 300 17.46 -20.44 26.77
CA CYS A 300 17.32 -21.81 26.29
C CYS A 300 16.23 -21.94 25.21
N ILE A 301 15.05 -21.32 25.36
CA ILE A 301 13.97 -21.38 24.37
C ILE A 301 14.34 -20.67 23.06
N ASP A 302 14.97 -19.50 23.12
CA ASP A 302 15.46 -18.82 21.92
C ASP A 302 16.63 -19.58 21.28
N SER A 303 17.50 -20.19 22.08
CA SER A 303 18.56 -21.09 21.58
C SER A 303 17.99 -22.35 20.93
N VAL A 304 16.92 -22.93 21.49
CA VAL A 304 16.21 -24.10 20.93
C VAL A 304 15.45 -23.73 19.67
N LYS A 305 14.79 -22.56 19.59
CA LYS A 305 14.19 -22.05 18.35
C LYS A 305 15.24 -21.79 17.27
N ARG A 306 16.40 -21.23 17.63
CA ARG A 306 17.54 -21.02 16.72
C ARG A 306 18.13 -22.36 16.25
N LEU A 307 18.24 -23.33 17.15
CA LEU A 307 18.70 -24.69 16.86
C LEU A 307 17.72 -25.43 15.94
N LEU A 308 16.42 -25.37 16.21
CA LEU A 308 15.37 -25.92 15.34
C LEU A 308 15.35 -25.24 13.97
N TYR A 309 15.65 -23.94 13.91
CA TYR A 309 15.77 -23.16 12.69
C TYR A 309 17.02 -23.56 11.89
N GLU A 310 18.19 -23.68 12.52
CA GLU A 310 19.42 -24.17 11.88
C GLU A 310 19.27 -25.62 11.42
N VAL A 311 18.62 -26.48 12.20
CA VAL A 311 18.31 -27.86 11.82
C VAL A 311 17.38 -27.88 10.60
N ARG A 312 16.35 -27.02 10.55
CA ARG A 312 15.44 -26.93 9.41
C ARG A 312 16.12 -26.42 8.14
N ILE A 313 17.00 -25.43 8.23
CA ILE A 313 17.81 -24.94 7.10
C ILE A 313 18.80 -26.01 6.66
N LYS A 314 19.48 -26.69 7.59
CA LYS A 314 20.39 -27.81 7.27
C LYS A 314 19.66 -28.97 6.60
N ILE A 315 18.43 -29.30 7.01
CA ILE A 315 17.59 -30.32 6.37
C ILE A 315 17.17 -29.89 4.96
N LEU A 316 16.84 -28.61 4.75
CA LEU A 316 16.43 -28.09 3.42
C LEU A 316 17.60 -27.89 2.45
N ALA A 317 18.81 -27.64 2.96
CA ALA A 317 20.04 -27.41 2.19
C ALA A 317 20.89 -28.68 1.98
N ALA A 318 20.43 -29.83 2.49
CA ALA A 318 21.25 -31.01 2.80
C ALA A 318 21.95 -31.71 1.63
N GLU A 319 21.68 -31.37 0.36
CA GLU A 319 22.25 -32.12 -0.76
C GLU A 319 23.25 -31.34 -1.64
N ASP A 320 23.34 -30.00 -1.56
CA ASP A 320 24.15 -29.22 -2.53
C ASP A 320 24.91 -27.97 -2.01
N LEU A 321 24.60 -27.43 -0.82
CA LEU A 321 25.21 -26.17 -0.34
C LEU A 321 26.29 -26.41 0.73
N GLN A 322 27.45 -25.80 0.55
CA GLN A 322 28.53 -25.87 1.53
C GLN A 322 28.29 -24.92 2.71
N VAL A 323 28.49 -25.40 3.94
CA VAL A 323 28.52 -24.53 5.13
C VAL A 323 29.94 -24.02 5.34
N PHE A 324 30.12 -22.71 5.28
CA PHE A 324 31.42 -22.06 5.49
C PHE A 324 31.52 -21.53 6.93
N SER A 325 32.69 -21.72 7.54
CA SER A 325 33.00 -21.10 8.84
C SER A 325 33.28 -19.60 8.67
N TYR A 326 32.97 -18.80 9.70
CA TYR A 326 33.27 -17.37 9.70
C TYR A 326 34.76 -17.09 9.50
N SER A 327 35.64 -17.89 10.12
CA SER A 327 37.10 -17.73 10.00
C SER A 327 37.58 -17.89 8.56
N ALA A 328 37.06 -18.89 7.83
CA ALA A 328 37.38 -19.11 6.43
C ALA A 328 36.95 -17.92 5.55
N ILE A 329 35.73 -17.39 5.75
CA ILE A 329 35.22 -16.25 4.98
C ILE A 329 35.96 -14.96 5.34
N ASN A 330 36.26 -14.77 6.62
CA ASN A 330 37.02 -13.62 7.10
C ASN A 330 38.45 -13.61 6.53
N ALA A 331 39.10 -14.77 6.46
CA ALA A 331 40.40 -14.90 5.82
C ALA A 331 40.30 -14.66 4.30
N ALA A 332 39.32 -15.29 3.63
CA ALA A 332 39.14 -15.19 2.19
C ALA A 332 38.87 -13.76 1.72
N THR A 333 38.18 -12.95 2.51
CA THR A 333 37.83 -11.55 2.20
C THR A 333 38.86 -10.53 2.73
N ASN A 334 39.97 -10.99 3.32
CA ASN A 334 40.95 -10.15 4.01
C ASN A 334 40.30 -9.23 5.06
N ASN A 335 39.61 -9.83 6.04
CA ASN A 335 38.84 -9.14 7.08
C ASN A 335 37.76 -8.19 6.52
N PHE A 336 37.08 -8.58 5.44
CA PHE A 336 36.08 -7.73 4.77
C PHE A 336 36.65 -6.36 4.37
N SER A 337 37.90 -6.35 3.86
CA SER A 337 38.58 -5.13 3.41
C SER A 337 37.73 -4.34 2.42
N SER A 338 37.75 -3.00 2.54
CA SER A 338 37.09 -2.09 1.60
C SER A 338 37.62 -2.26 0.17
N GLU A 339 38.88 -2.67 -0.01
CA GLU A 339 39.47 -2.96 -1.33
C GLU A 339 38.81 -4.14 -2.03
N ASN A 340 38.30 -5.11 -1.25
CA ASN A 340 37.59 -6.26 -1.76
C ASN A 340 36.09 -6.00 -1.96
N LYS A 341 35.59 -4.81 -1.65
CA LYS A 341 34.16 -4.50 -1.80
C LYS A 341 33.78 -4.39 -3.28
N LEU A 342 32.87 -5.26 -3.71
CA LEU A 342 32.36 -5.29 -5.08
C LEU A 342 31.20 -4.30 -5.28
N GLY A 343 30.40 -4.10 -4.24
CA GLY A 343 29.26 -3.19 -4.24
C GLY A 343 28.50 -3.23 -2.91
N GLU A 344 27.51 -2.36 -2.76
CA GLU A 344 26.59 -2.35 -1.63
C GLU A 344 25.19 -1.96 -2.12
N GLY A 345 24.21 -2.82 -1.85
CA GLY A 345 22.80 -2.56 -2.12
C GLY A 345 22.00 -2.42 -0.83
N GLY A 346 20.67 -2.36 -0.94
CA GLY A 346 19.77 -2.25 0.23
C GLY A 346 19.86 -3.41 1.24
N TYR A 347 20.58 -4.47 0.91
CA TYR A 347 20.65 -5.73 1.65
C TYR A 347 22.01 -5.98 2.31
N GLY A 348 22.98 -5.10 2.07
CA GLY A 348 24.32 -5.15 2.66
C GLY A 348 25.44 -5.18 1.62
N PRO A 349 26.69 -5.10 2.09
CA PRO A 349 27.88 -5.10 1.24
C PRO A 349 28.19 -6.49 0.68
N VAL A 350 28.71 -6.50 -0.56
CA VAL A 350 29.23 -7.69 -1.24
C VAL A 350 30.73 -7.57 -1.38
N TYR A 351 31.47 -8.61 -1.01
CA TYR A 351 32.94 -8.66 -1.06
C TYR A 351 33.42 -9.75 -2.00
N LYS A 352 34.53 -9.49 -2.71
CA LYS A 352 35.34 -10.51 -3.34
C LYS A 352 36.10 -11.27 -2.26
N GLY A 353 36.15 -12.59 -2.38
CA GLY A 353 36.99 -13.43 -1.55
C GLY A 353 37.77 -14.43 -2.39
N ASN A 354 38.90 -14.89 -1.87
CA ASN A 354 39.64 -16.01 -2.43
C ASN A 354 39.75 -17.10 -1.37
N LEU A 355 39.14 -18.26 -1.63
CA LEU A 355 39.23 -19.40 -0.74
C LEU A 355 40.65 -19.98 -0.75
N TRP A 356 40.99 -20.76 0.27
CA TRP A 356 42.32 -21.39 0.42
C TRP A 356 42.71 -22.30 -0.75
N ASN A 357 41.72 -22.85 -1.47
CA ASN A 357 41.90 -23.66 -2.67
C ASN A 357 42.07 -22.81 -3.95
N GLY A 358 42.15 -21.48 -3.85
CA GLY A 358 42.27 -20.56 -4.97
C GLY A 358 40.96 -20.23 -5.69
N GLN A 359 39.83 -20.72 -5.18
CA GLN A 359 38.52 -20.43 -5.76
C GLN A 359 38.06 -19.02 -5.39
N GLU A 360 37.83 -18.18 -6.41
CA GLU A 360 37.23 -16.86 -6.24
C GLU A 360 35.73 -16.96 -5.93
N ILE A 361 35.29 -16.19 -4.93
CA ILE A 361 33.91 -16.15 -4.46
C ILE A 361 33.41 -14.72 -4.29
N ALA A 362 32.09 -14.54 -4.32
CA ALA A 362 31.43 -13.32 -3.88
C ALA A 362 30.67 -13.57 -2.58
N VAL A 363 30.92 -12.75 -1.57
CA VAL A 363 30.35 -12.88 -0.22
C VAL A 363 29.38 -11.72 0.03
N LYS A 364 28.08 -12.00 0.02
CA LYS A 364 27.03 -11.04 0.39
C LYS A 364 26.82 -11.14 1.89
N ARG A 365 27.22 -10.10 2.62
CA ARG A 365 27.05 -10.00 4.08
C ARG A 365 25.75 -9.25 4.36
N LEU A 366 24.77 -9.93 4.95
CA LEU A 366 23.45 -9.36 5.15
C LEU A 366 23.41 -8.44 6.38
N SER A 367 22.67 -7.34 6.27
CA SER A 367 22.54 -6.37 7.38
C SER A 367 21.88 -6.98 8.62
N ARG A 368 22.44 -6.67 9.81
CA ARG A 368 21.96 -7.15 11.13
C ARG A 368 20.67 -6.44 11.60
N THR A 369 20.32 -5.29 11.03
CA THR A 369 19.29 -4.39 11.58
C THR A 369 17.91 -4.50 10.93
N SER A 370 17.74 -5.29 9.87
CA SER A 370 16.46 -5.40 9.17
C SER A 370 15.83 -6.79 9.32
N ASN A 371 14.56 -6.83 9.74
CA ASN A 371 13.74 -8.06 9.69
C ASN A 371 13.61 -8.61 8.26
N GLN A 372 13.77 -7.73 7.26
CA GLN A 372 13.77 -8.06 5.84
C GLN A 372 14.97 -8.93 5.42
N GLY A 373 16.18 -8.62 5.89
CA GLY A 373 17.40 -9.34 5.48
C GLY A 373 17.39 -10.82 5.91
N LEU A 374 16.72 -11.13 7.03
CA LEU A 374 16.57 -12.53 7.49
C LEU A 374 15.57 -13.33 6.63
N GLU A 375 14.47 -12.72 6.17
CA GLU A 375 13.52 -13.38 5.26
C GLU A 375 14.14 -13.63 3.89
N GLU A 376 14.90 -12.67 3.38
CA GLU A 376 15.61 -12.78 2.10
C GLU A 376 16.69 -13.86 2.15
N PHE A 377 17.48 -13.91 3.23
CA PHE A 377 18.43 -15.00 3.46
C PHE A 377 17.75 -16.37 3.35
N LYS A 378 16.60 -16.55 4.03
CA LYS A 378 15.84 -17.80 3.99
C LYS A 378 15.39 -18.13 2.58
N ASN A 379 14.88 -17.15 1.84
CA ASN A 379 14.43 -17.34 0.46
C ASN A 379 15.59 -17.77 -0.43
N GLU A 380 16.72 -17.07 -0.37
CA GLU A 380 17.90 -17.39 -1.19
C GLU A 380 18.47 -18.78 -0.87
N VAL A 381 18.63 -19.13 0.41
CA VAL A 381 19.09 -20.49 0.78
C VAL A 381 18.12 -21.56 0.30
N THR A 382 16.81 -21.34 0.46
CA THR A 382 15.77 -22.31 0.08
C THR A 382 15.68 -22.49 -1.44
N LEU A 383 15.78 -21.40 -2.20
CA LEU A 383 15.71 -21.42 -3.66
C LEU A 383 16.97 -22.01 -4.27
N THR A 384 18.15 -21.70 -3.72
CA THR A 384 19.39 -22.13 -4.38
C THR A 384 19.67 -23.61 -4.25
N ALA A 385 19.13 -24.28 -3.23
CA ALA A 385 19.13 -25.75 -3.19
C ALA A 385 18.34 -26.38 -4.38
N ARG A 386 17.51 -25.60 -5.08
CA ARG A 386 16.56 -26.08 -6.09
C ARG A 386 16.82 -25.54 -7.50
N LEU A 387 17.59 -24.47 -7.61
CA LEU A 387 17.83 -23.74 -8.87
C LEU A 387 19.22 -24.05 -9.40
N LYS A 388 19.28 -24.76 -10.54
CA LYS A 388 20.52 -25.05 -11.27
C LYS A 388 20.31 -24.79 -12.75
N HIS A 389 20.82 -23.68 -13.24
CA HIS A 389 20.72 -23.31 -14.65
C HIS A 389 21.88 -22.38 -15.05
N VAL A 390 22.34 -22.48 -16.29
CA VAL A 390 23.52 -21.73 -16.78
C VAL A 390 23.35 -20.22 -16.73
N ASN A 391 22.10 -19.74 -16.82
CA ASN A 391 21.75 -18.31 -16.74
C ASN A 391 21.24 -17.86 -15.37
N LEU A 392 21.47 -18.60 -14.29
CA LEU A 392 21.20 -18.15 -12.92
C LEU A 392 22.50 -18.21 -12.11
N VAL A 393 22.73 -17.24 -11.23
CA VAL A 393 23.92 -17.20 -10.39
C VAL A 393 23.85 -18.29 -9.33
N ARG A 394 24.89 -19.10 -9.22
CA ARG A 394 24.98 -20.19 -8.27
C ARG A 394 25.43 -19.72 -6.90
N VAL A 395 24.63 -20.00 -5.86
CA VAL A 395 25.10 -19.98 -4.47
C VAL A 395 25.91 -21.25 -4.24
N LEU A 396 27.13 -21.08 -3.78
CA LEU A 396 28.06 -22.15 -3.41
C LEU A 396 27.81 -22.60 -1.96
N GLY A 397 27.37 -21.68 -1.11
CA GLY A 397 27.15 -21.97 0.30
C GLY A 397 26.70 -20.78 1.13
N TYR A 398 26.68 -20.98 2.43
CA TYR A 398 26.28 -19.94 3.39
C TYR A 398 27.10 -20.04 4.69
N CYS A 399 27.11 -18.96 5.46
CA CYS A 399 27.65 -18.88 6.81
C CYS A 399 26.60 -18.26 7.74
N THR A 400 26.38 -18.86 8.91
CA THR A 400 25.52 -18.35 9.99
C THR A 400 26.26 -18.25 11.34
N GLU A 401 27.57 -18.49 11.34
CA GLU A 401 28.39 -18.42 12.57
C GLU A 401 28.47 -16.99 13.11
N ARG A 402 28.61 -16.87 14.44
CA ARG A 402 28.78 -15.58 15.16
C ARG A 402 27.64 -14.57 14.91
N GLU A 403 26.43 -15.06 14.66
CA GLU A 403 25.26 -14.24 14.35
C GLU A 403 25.38 -13.43 13.05
N GLU A 404 26.27 -13.84 12.14
CA GLU A 404 26.45 -13.23 10.84
C GLU A 404 25.83 -14.13 9.76
N ASN A 405 24.83 -13.61 9.05
CA ASN A 405 24.24 -14.31 7.91
C ASN A 405 24.93 -13.86 6.61
N MET A 406 25.63 -14.79 5.97
CA MET A 406 26.34 -14.52 4.71
C MET A 406 25.99 -15.57 3.65
N LEU A 407 25.84 -15.11 2.42
CA LEU A 407 25.66 -15.96 1.23
C LEU A 407 26.94 -15.91 0.39
N ILE A 408 27.40 -17.08 -0.05
CA ILE A 408 28.60 -17.25 -0.84
C ILE A 408 28.19 -17.67 -2.24
N TYR A 409 28.47 -16.84 -3.24
CA TYR A 409 28.18 -17.08 -4.65
C TYR A 409 29.45 -17.35 -5.44
N GLU A 410 29.28 -17.93 -6.62
CA GLU A 410 30.31 -17.86 -7.65
C GLU A 410 30.69 -16.39 -7.94
N TYR A 411 31.97 -16.14 -8.13
CA TYR A 411 32.43 -14.79 -8.46
C TYR A 411 32.10 -14.46 -9.91
N MET A 412 31.47 -13.30 -10.12
CA MET A 412 31.09 -12.77 -11.44
C MET A 412 32.04 -11.61 -11.80
N PRO A 413 33.07 -11.85 -12.62
CA PRO A 413 34.19 -10.93 -12.82
C PRO A 413 33.81 -9.67 -13.59
N ASN A 414 32.88 -9.78 -14.54
CA ASN A 414 32.36 -8.65 -15.29
C ASN A 414 31.24 -7.90 -14.54
N ARG A 415 30.87 -8.32 -13.32
CA ARG A 415 29.85 -7.64 -12.49
C ARG A 415 28.51 -7.50 -13.23
N SER A 416 27.75 -6.43 -12.98
CA SER A 416 26.37 -6.26 -13.43
C SER A 416 26.23 -5.56 -14.79
N LEU A 417 25.16 -5.88 -15.51
CA LEU A 417 24.85 -5.39 -16.85
C LEU A 417 24.62 -3.87 -16.91
N ASP A 418 24.06 -3.28 -15.85
CA ASP A 418 23.83 -1.83 -15.76
C ASP A 418 25.11 -1.00 -15.92
N LEU A 419 26.26 -1.53 -15.49
CA LEU A 419 27.57 -0.91 -15.71
C LEU A 419 27.93 -0.80 -17.18
N TYR A 420 27.43 -1.69 -18.04
CA TYR A 420 27.73 -1.65 -19.47
C TYR A 420 26.62 -1.00 -20.28
N LEU A 421 25.41 -0.86 -19.74
CA LEU A 421 24.33 -0.14 -20.42
C LEU A 421 24.41 1.37 -20.18
N PHE A 422 24.89 1.80 -19.01
CA PHE A 422 24.74 3.20 -18.59
C PHE A 422 26.04 3.92 -18.22
N ASP A 423 27.19 3.26 -18.27
CA ASP A 423 28.51 3.89 -18.06
C ASP A 423 29.17 4.13 -19.43
N PRO A 424 29.28 5.40 -19.89
CA PRO A 424 29.75 5.73 -21.24
C PRO A 424 31.07 5.05 -21.68
N PRO A 425 32.11 4.91 -20.83
CA PRO A 425 33.35 4.24 -21.19
C PRO A 425 33.19 2.74 -21.46
N ARG A 426 32.17 2.10 -20.88
CA ARG A 426 31.94 0.65 -20.93
C ARG A 426 30.90 0.25 -21.98
N CYS A 427 30.03 1.17 -22.39
CA CYS A 427 28.98 0.91 -23.39
C CYS A 427 29.52 0.35 -24.71
N SER A 428 30.71 0.77 -25.13
CA SER A 428 31.38 0.28 -26.35
C SER A 428 31.79 -1.20 -26.28
N LEU A 429 31.83 -1.81 -25.09
CA LEU A 429 32.17 -3.22 -24.91
C LEU A 429 30.99 -4.16 -25.18
N LEU A 430 29.75 -3.63 -25.17
CA LEU A 430 28.51 -4.35 -25.49
C LEU A 430 28.03 -4.04 -26.91
N ASP A 431 28.65 -4.73 -27.86
CA ASP A 431 28.13 -4.82 -29.23
C ASP A 431 26.78 -5.53 -29.29
N TRP A 432 26.11 -5.42 -30.43
CA TRP A 432 24.77 -5.98 -30.63
C TRP A 432 24.72 -7.50 -30.41
N ARG A 433 25.74 -8.24 -30.87
CA ARG A 433 25.82 -9.70 -30.69
C ARG A 433 25.80 -10.08 -29.22
N LYS A 434 26.61 -9.41 -28.38
CA LYS A 434 26.60 -9.65 -26.92
C LYS A 434 25.25 -9.28 -26.30
N ARG A 435 24.61 -8.20 -26.74
CA ARG A 435 23.27 -7.83 -26.24
C ARG A 435 22.22 -8.88 -26.60
N VAL A 436 22.28 -9.47 -27.79
CA VAL A 436 21.43 -10.60 -28.18
C VAL A 436 21.67 -11.82 -27.30
N ASP A 437 22.93 -12.21 -27.08
CA ASP A 437 23.29 -13.30 -26.17
C ASP A 437 22.76 -13.06 -24.74
N ILE A 438 22.80 -11.80 -24.28
CA ILE A 438 22.26 -11.39 -22.99
C ILE A 438 20.74 -11.52 -22.94
N ILE A 439 20.04 -11.02 -23.97
CA ILE A 439 18.57 -11.12 -24.08
C ILE A 439 18.14 -12.59 -24.09
N GLU A 440 18.82 -13.43 -24.88
CA GLU A 440 18.50 -14.85 -24.96
C GLU A 440 18.77 -15.56 -23.63
N GLY A 441 19.92 -15.32 -23.00
CA GLY A 441 20.24 -15.94 -21.72
C GLY A 441 19.31 -15.54 -20.58
N VAL A 442 18.92 -14.26 -20.49
CA VAL A 442 17.89 -13.81 -19.50
C VAL A 442 16.55 -14.48 -19.80
N THR A 443 16.16 -14.56 -21.09
CA THR A 443 14.94 -15.25 -21.51
C THR A 443 14.93 -16.71 -21.09
N GLN A 444 16.03 -17.44 -21.32
CA GLN A 444 16.17 -18.84 -20.90
C GLN A 444 16.16 -19.00 -19.37
N GLY A 445 16.81 -18.08 -18.64
CA GLY A 445 16.75 -18.05 -17.18
C GLY A 445 15.33 -17.92 -16.65
N LEU A 446 14.53 -17.00 -17.20
CA LEU A 446 13.13 -16.81 -16.80
C LEU A 446 12.24 -17.99 -17.20
N LEU A 447 12.43 -18.57 -18.39
CA LEU A 447 11.74 -19.79 -18.81
C LEU A 447 12.00 -20.94 -17.84
N TYR A 448 13.24 -21.11 -17.42
CA TYR A 448 13.58 -22.13 -16.44
C TYR A 448 12.83 -21.90 -15.11
N LEU A 449 12.76 -20.66 -14.63
CA LEU A 449 12.07 -20.33 -13.38
C LEU A 449 10.56 -20.55 -13.42
N GLN A 450 9.92 -20.28 -14.56
CA GLN A 450 8.46 -20.27 -14.70
C GLN A 450 7.91 -21.58 -15.28
N GLU A 451 8.61 -22.22 -16.21
CA GLU A 451 8.08 -23.37 -16.97
C GLU A 451 8.79 -24.69 -16.63
N TYR A 452 10.13 -24.68 -16.60
CA TYR A 452 10.92 -25.92 -16.59
C TYR A 452 11.40 -26.39 -15.21
N SER A 453 11.24 -25.55 -14.18
CA SER A 453 11.48 -25.92 -12.79
C SER A 453 10.33 -26.76 -12.21
N ASN A 454 10.58 -27.42 -11.07
CA ASN A 454 9.57 -28.18 -10.35
C ASN A 454 8.48 -27.29 -9.71
N PHE A 455 8.74 -25.99 -9.56
CA PHE A 455 7.86 -25.01 -8.94
C PHE A 455 7.94 -23.71 -9.71
N ILE A 456 6.81 -23.02 -9.89
CA ILE A 456 6.83 -21.69 -10.51
C ILE A 456 7.54 -20.75 -9.55
N ILE A 457 8.61 -20.09 -10.02
CA ILE A 457 9.39 -19.14 -9.23
C ILE A 457 9.27 -17.77 -9.87
N ILE A 458 8.72 -16.83 -9.11
CA ILE A 458 8.58 -15.43 -9.52
C ILE A 458 9.70 -14.64 -8.84
N HIS A 459 10.60 -14.05 -9.62
CA HIS A 459 11.81 -13.37 -9.16
C HIS A 459 11.49 -12.07 -8.42
N ARG A 460 10.59 -11.25 -8.97
CA ARG A 460 10.07 -9.98 -8.44
C ARG A 460 11.04 -8.79 -8.34
N ASP A 461 12.34 -9.00 -8.49
CA ASP A 461 13.33 -7.91 -8.58
C ASP A 461 14.22 -8.03 -9.83
N LEU A 462 13.64 -8.36 -10.98
CA LEU A 462 14.38 -8.45 -12.24
C LEU A 462 14.70 -7.03 -12.77
N LYS A 463 15.98 -6.72 -12.91
CA LYS A 463 16.51 -5.42 -13.38
C LYS A 463 17.94 -5.55 -13.88
N ALA A 464 18.45 -4.55 -14.59
CA ALA A 464 19.80 -4.58 -15.17
C ALA A 464 20.92 -4.81 -14.13
N SER A 465 20.80 -4.23 -12.92
CA SER A 465 21.80 -4.43 -11.86
C SER A 465 21.79 -5.83 -11.24
N ASN A 466 20.73 -6.61 -11.47
CA ASN A 466 20.61 -8.00 -11.01
C ASN A 466 20.96 -9.02 -12.11
N ILE A 467 21.37 -8.57 -13.30
CA ILE A 467 21.95 -9.43 -14.34
C ILE A 467 23.47 -9.34 -14.25
N LEU A 468 24.12 -10.39 -13.77
CA LEU A 468 25.57 -10.47 -13.66
C LEU A 468 26.18 -11.12 -14.91
N LEU A 469 27.42 -10.77 -15.22
CA LEU A 469 28.15 -11.22 -16.40
C LEU A 469 29.38 -12.03 -15.99
N ASP A 470 29.50 -13.24 -16.55
CA ASP A 470 30.66 -14.10 -16.31
C ASP A 470 31.87 -13.67 -17.15
N ASN A 471 32.96 -14.44 -17.12
CA ASN A 471 34.18 -14.19 -17.89
C ASN A 471 33.95 -14.06 -19.40
N GLU A 472 32.92 -14.71 -19.93
CA GLU A 472 32.59 -14.74 -21.36
C GLU A 472 31.49 -13.73 -21.72
N MET A 473 31.14 -12.82 -20.80
CA MET A 473 30.04 -11.85 -20.94
C MET A 473 28.66 -12.53 -21.07
N LYS A 474 28.50 -13.77 -20.58
CA LYS A 474 27.20 -14.44 -20.56
C LYS A 474 26.38 -14.02 -19.34
N PRO A 475 25.05 -13.85 -19.49
CA PRO A 475 24.20 -13.34 -18.42
C PRO A 475 23.84 -14.42 -17.40
N LYS A 476 23.79 -14.02 -16.14
CA LYS A 476 23.19 -14.78 -15.04
C LYS A 476 22.29 -13.92 -14.17
N ILE A 477 21.05 -14.35 -13.96
CA ILE A 477 20.10 -13.69 -13.06
C ILE A 477 20.52 -13.93 -11.61
N SER A 478 20.53 -12.88 -10.80
CA SER A 478 20.94 -12.88 -9.40
C SER A 478 19.90 -12.22 -8.50
N ASP A 479 20.09 -12.34 -7.18
CA ASP A 479 19.29 -11.68 -6.12
C ASP A 479 17.86 -12.21 -5.95
N PHE A 480 17.76 -13.47 -5.52
CA PHE A 480 16.49 -14.17 -5.29
C PHE A 480 15.86 -13.89 -3.91
N GLY A 481 16.36 -12.92 -3.14
CA GLY A 481 15.86 -12.63 -1.80
C GLY A 481 14.36 -12.31 -1.76
N MET A 482 13.85 -11.72 -2.84
CA MET A 482 12.46 -11.30 -2.99
C MET A 482 11.58 -12.33 -3.69
N ALA A 483 12.17 -13.41 -4.20
CA ALA A 483 11.46 -14.37 -5.02
C ALA A 483 10.40 -15.14 -4.22
N ARG A 484 9.43 -15.70 -4.93
CA ARG A 484 8.31 -16.46 -4.37
C ARG A 484 8.13 -17.77 -5.12
N ILE A 485 7.85 -18.83 -4.37
CA ILE A 485 7.65 -20.19 -4.86
C ILE A 485 6.15 -20.46 -4.89
N PHE A 486 5.66 -20.90 -6.03
CA PHE A 486 4.28 -21.29 -6.28
C PHE A 486 4.24 -22.77 -6.66
N ARG A 487 3.18 -23.46 -6.24
CA ARG A 487 2.88 -24.76 -6.83
C ARG A 487 2.34 -24.56 -8.25
N LYS A 488 2.44 -25.58 -9.11
CA LYS A 488 2.06 -25.43 -10.53
C LYS A 488 0.55 -25.16 -10.75
N ASP A 489 -0.28 -25.41 -9.75
CA ASP A 489 -1.72 -25.13 -9.70
C ASP A 489 -2.06 -23.72 -9.18
N GLU A 490 -1.07 -22.98 -8.67
CA GLU A 490 -1.25 -21.61 -8.18
C GLU A 490 -0.78 -20.60 -9.24
N HIS A 491 -1.68 -19.74 -9.71
CA HIS A 491 -1.37 -18.81 -10.82
C HIS A 491 -1.18 -17.35 -10.38
N GLU A 492 -1.68 -16.97 -9.20
CA GLU A 492 -1.67 -15.59 -8.71
C GLU A 492 -1.69 -15.57 -7.17
N ALA A 493 -1.03 -14.58 -6.56
CA ALA A 493 -1.13 -14.31 -5.12
C ALA A 493 -1.22 -12.81 -4.82
N ASN A 494 -1.70 -12.49 -3.60
CA ASN A 494 -1.77 -11.14 -3.08
C ASN A 494 -0.83 -10.97 -1.87
N THR A 495 -0.20 -9.81 -1.73
CA THR A 495 0.57 -9.41 -0.56
C THR A 495 0.23 -7.99 -0.12
N GLY A 496 0.02 -7.80 1.19
CA GLY A 496 -0.11 -6.47 1.80
C GLY A 496 1.21 -5.69 1.91
N ARG A 497 2.34 -6.35 1.60
CA ARG A 497 3.68 -5.74 1.59
C ARG A 497 4.17 -5.56 0.15
N ILE A 498 4.23 -4.31 -0.29
CA ILE A 498 4.77 -3.90 -1.60
C ILE A 498 6.29 -3.75 -1.48
N VAL A 499 7.03 -4.60 -2.19
CA VAL A 499 8.49 -4.58 -2.28
C VAL A 499 8.91 -4.92 -3.72
N GLY A 500 9.93 -4.23 -4.22
CA GLY A 500 10.52 -4.40 -5.54
C GLY A 500 11.21 -3.10 -5.96
N THR A 501 11.93 -3.11 -7.06
CA THR A 501 12.55 -1.88 -7.58
C THR A 501 11.53 -1.02 -8.33
N TYR A 502 11.41 0.25 -7.95
CA TYR A 502 10.55 1.22 -8.62
C TYR A 502 10.88 1.31 -10.11
N GLY A 503 9.84 1.37 -10.95
CA GLY A 503 9.98 1.37 -12.42
C GLY A 503 10.14 -0.01 -13.08
N TYR A 504 10.28 -1.10 -12.31
CA TYR A 504 10.22 -2.48 -12.81
C TYR A 504 9.01 -3.25 -12.28
N ALA A 505 8.32 -2.71 -11.27
CA ALA A 505 7.12 -3.30 -10.70
C ALA A 505 5.87 -2.93 -11.53
N PRO A 506 5.00 -3.90 -11.88
CA PRO A 506 3.83 -3.67 -12.70
C PRO A 506 2.68 -2.99 -11.92
N PRO A 507 1.71 -2.35 -12.59
CA PRO A 507 0.66 -1.55 -11.96
C PRO A 507 -0.27 -2.35 -11.04
N GLU A 508 -0.64 -3.58 -11.40
CA GLU A 508 -1.50 -4.43 -10.56
C GLU A 508 -0.85 -4.78 -9.23
N TYR A 509 0.48 -4.91 -9.21
CA TYR A 509 1.24 -5.14 -7.99
C TYR A 509 1.27 -3.88 -7.13
N VAL A 510 1.62 -2.73 -7.73
CA VAL A 510 1.71 -1.46 -6.99
C VAL A 510 0.34 -1.02 -6.45
N LYS A 511 -0.73 -1.22 -7.21
CA LYS A 511 -2.09 -0.78 -6.86
C LYS A 511 -2.80 -1.75 -5.90
N LYS A 512 -2.62 -3.06 -6.06
CA LYS A 512 -3.44 -4.09 -5.38
C LYS A 512 -2.64 -5.15 -4.62
N GLY A 513 -1.31 -5.12 -4.70
CA GLY A 513 -0.44 -6.15 -4.11
C GLY A 513 -0.48 -7.50 -4.85
N ILE A 514 -1.02 -7.55 -6.07
CA ILE A 514 -1.22 -8.78 -6.84
C ILE A 514 0.04 -9.09 -7.66
N TYR A 515 0.51 -10.34 -7.62
CA TYR A 515 1.63 -10.79 -8.44
C TYR A 515 1.42 -12.21 -8.95
N SER A 516 1.87 -12.43 -10.19
CA SER A 516 1.85 -13.70 -10.93
C SER A 516 3.09 -13.78 -11.82
N MET A 517 3.21 -14.81 -12.66
CA MET A 517 4.30 -14.90 -13.65
C MET A 517 4.39 -13.65 -14.55
N LYS A 518 3.25 -12.95 -14.76
CA LYS A 518 3.18 -11.70 -15.53
C LYS A 518 3.92 -10.53 -14.88
N TYR A 519 4.31 -10.64 -13.61
CA TYR A 519 5.18 -9.68 -12.95
C TYR A 519 6.56 -9.64 -13.62
N ASP A 520 7.23 -10.80 -13.69
CA ASP A 520 8.58 -10.86 -14.24
C ASP A 520 8.58 -10.61 -15.76
N VAL A 521 7.47 -10.94 -16.46
CA VAL A 521 7.28 -10.55 -17.87
C VAL A 521 7.33 -9.04 -18.02
N TYR A 522 6.62 -8.29 -17.17
CA TYR A 522 6.64 -6.83 -17.20
C TYR A 522 8.05 -6.30 -16.92
N SER A 523 8.70 -6.79 -15.86
CA SER A 523 10.08 -6.39 -15.53
C SER A 523 11.07 -6.72 -16.66
N PHE A 524 10.88 -7.84 -17.36
CA PHE A 524 11.67 -8.23 -18.52
C PHE A 524 11.46 -7.27 -19.69
N GLY A 525 10.22 -6.83 -19.94
CA GLY A 525 9.93 -5.82 -20.96
C GLY A 525 10.66 -4.50 -20.71
N VAL A 526 10.67 -4.02 -19.45
CA VAL A 526 11.45 -2.84 -19.06
C VAL A 526 12.95 -3.07 -19.30
N LEU A 527 13.48 -4.20 -18.84
CA LEU A 527 14.88 -4.56 -19.04
C LEU A 527 15.27 -4.63 -20.52
N LEU A 528 14.41 -5.22 -21.36
CA LEU A 528 14.63 -5.35 -22.80
C LEU A 528 14.69 -3.97 -23.48
N LEU A 529 13.81 -3.04 -23.11
CA LEU A 529 13.88 -1.64 -23.58
C LEU A 529 15.21 -0.98 -23.21
N GLN A 530 15.72 -1.22 -22.00
CA GLN A 530 17.02 -0.68 -21.58
C GLN A 530 18.18 -1.30 -22.36
N ILE A 531 18.15 -2.61 -22.62
CA ILE A 531 19.20 -3.30 -23.37
C ILE A 531 19.31 -2.75 -24.79
N ILE A 532 18.19 -2.55 -25.49
CA ILE A 532 18.23 -2.10 -26.89
C ILE A 532 18.48 -0.59 -27.06
N SER A 533 18.27 0.22 -26.01
CA SER A 533 18.37 1.69 -26.10
C SER A 533 19.54 2.30 -25.34
N GLY A 534 20.11 1.57 -24.36
CA GLY A 534 21.08 2.13 -23.39
C GLY A 534 20.46 3.19 -22.46
N LYS A 535 19.12 3.33 -22.42
CA LYS A 535 18.42 4.37 -21.67
C LYS A 535 18.01 3.90 -20.28
N ARG A 536 18.04 4.81 -19.29
CA ARG A 536 17.65 4.54 -17.90
C ARG A 536 16.15 4.72 -17.72
N ASN A 537 15.49 3.83 -16.99
CA ASN A 537 14.05 3.98 -16.70
C ASN A 537 13.72 5.10 -15.69
N THR A 538 14.73 5.67 -15.01
CA THR A 538 14.57 6.77 -14.06
C THR A 538 14.61 8.17 -14.69
N HIS A 539 14.91 8.26 -15.99
CA HIS A 539 15.00 9.53 -16.72
C HIS A 539 13.76 9.76 -17.57
N TYR A 540 13.51 11.03 -17.90
CA TYR A 540 12.51 11.41 -18.89
C TYR A 540 13.17 11.69 -20.24
N TYR A 541 12.39 11.52 -21.29
CA TYR A 541 12.82 11.57 -22.69
C TYR A 541 11.82 12.34 -23.55
N GLY A 542 12.21 12.58 -24.80
CA GLY A 542 11.41 13.29 -25.81
C GLY A 542 11.77 14.77 -25.89
N THR A 543 11.11 15.49 -26.80
CA THR A 543 11.41 16.91 -27.09
C THR A 543 11.23 17.86 -25.91
N HIS A 544 10.50 17.43 -24.87
CA HIS A 544 10.17 18.23 -23.69
C HIS A 544 10.55 17.52 -22.39
N ASP A 545 11.34 16.43 -22.46
CA ASP A 545 11.78 15.62 -21.31
C ASP A 545 10.63 15.27 -20.34
N ASN A 546 9.49 14.85 -20.88
CA ASN A 546 8.27 14.58 -20.11
C ASN A 546 7.74 13.15 -20.26
N LEU A 547 8.37 12.32 -21.10
CA LEU A 547 7.97 10.92 -21.30
C LEU A 547 8.88 9.99 -20.51
N ASN A 548 8.30 9.10 -19.71
CA ASN A 548 9.07 8.00 -19.14
C ASN A 548 9.57 7.05 -20.26
N LEU A 549 10.50 6.16 -19.94
CA LEU A 549 11.11 5.23 -20.91
C LEU A 549 10.07 4.45 -21.74
N LEU A 550 8.98 3.99 -21.11
CA LEU A 550 7.96 3.14 -21.74
C LEU A 550 7.10 3.97 -22.70
N ASP A 551 6.67 5.17 -22.27
CA ASP A 551 5.92 6.11 -23.11
C ASP A 551 6.74 6.58 -24.31
N TYR A 552 8.02 6.86 -24.10
CA TYR A 552 8.92 7.28 -25.17
C TYR A 552 9.11 6.18 -26.22
N ALA A 553 9.33 4.94 -25.77
CA ALA A 553 9.41 3.79 -26.67
C ALA A 553 8.10 3.60 -27.46
N TYR A 554 6.95 3.60 -26.77
CA TYR A 554 5.65 3.41 -27.42
C TYR A 554 5.33 4.50 -28.45
N LYS A 555 5.61 5.77 -28.12
CA LYS A 555 5.41 6.90 -29.04
C LYS A 555 6.23 6.72 -30.32
N LEU A 556 7.55 6.48 -30.20
CA LEU A 556 8.42 6.29 -31.36
C LEU A 556 8.04 5.07 -32.19
N TRP A 557 7.63 3.97 -31.54
CA TRP A 557 7.12 2.80 -32.24
C TRP A 557 5.85 3.12 -33.04
N LYS A 558 4.86 3.78 -32.43
CA LYS A 558 3.59 4.16 -33.06
C LYS A 558 3.78 5.12 -34.24
N GLU A 559 4.77 6.02 -34.16
CA GLU A 559 5.11 6.97 -35.23
C GLU A 559 5.97 6.35 -36.36
N GLY A 560 6.32 5.06 -36.28
CA GLY A 560 7.21 4.42 -37.25
C GLY A 560 8.69 4.84 -37.13
N LYS A 561 9.07 5.48 -36.01
CA LYS A 561 10.39 6.02 -35.70
C LYS A 561 11.17 5.16 -34.69
N GLY A 562 10.89 3.86 -34.63
CA GLY A 562 11.49 2.96 -33.62
C GLY A 562 13.03 2.97 -33.59
N PHE A 563 13.69 3.21 -34.73
CA PHE A 563 15.15 3.34 -34.79
C PHE A 563 15.72 4.53 -34.03
N GLU A 564 14.94 5.61 -33.80
CA GLU A 564 15.38 6.74 -32.96
C GLU A 564 15.48 6.36 -31.47
N PHE A 565 14.77 5.31 -31.06
CA PHE A 565 14.80 4.82 -29.68
C PHE A 565 16.07 3.99 -29.40
N ILE A 566 16.53 3.27 -30.42
CA ILE A 566 17.61 2.29 -30.33
C ILE A 566 18.95 2.99 -30.12
N ASP A 567 19.85 2.34 -29.38
CA ASP A 567 21.21 2.80 -29.17
C ASP A 567 21.95 2.89 -30.52
N PRO A 568 22.43 4.08 -30.95
CA PRO A 568 23.09 4.25 -32.24
C PRO A 568 24.37 3.42 -32.43
N ALA A 569 24.97 2.92 -31.34
CA ALA A 569 26.12 2.03 -31.40
C ALA A 569 25.75 0.59 -31.79
N LEU A 570 24.47 0.25 -31.86
CA LEU A 570 23.99 -1.07 -32.26
C LEU A 570 23.78 -1.12 -33.77
N ASP A 571 24.53 -2.00 -34.42
CA ASP A 571 24.35 -2.34 -35.82
C ASP A 571 23.74 -3.75 -35.93
N ASP A 572 22.57 -3.83 -36.56
CA ASP A 572 21.86 -5.07 -36.87
C ASP A 572 21.97 -5.41 -38.36
N SER A 573 23.00 -4.94 -39.06
CA SER A 573 23.25 -5.21 -40.49
C SER A 573 23.21 -6.70 -40.89
N CYS A 574 23.34 -7.62 -39.92
CA CYS A 574 23.26 -9.07 -40.10
C CYS A 574 21.85 -9.68 -39.91
N SER A 575 20.84 -8.94 -39.43
CA SER A 575 19.43 -9.38 -39.33
C SER A 575 18.50 -8.27 -39.79
N CYS A 576 17.47 -8.61 -40.58
CA CYS A 576 16.69 -7.58 -41.23
C CYS A 576 15.81 -6.75 -40.30
N TYR A 577 15.44 -7.20 -39.08
CA TYR A 577 14.48 -6.48 -38.22
C TYR A 577 14.54 -6.85 -36.72
N LYS A 578 15.61 -7.48 -36.22
CA LYS A 578 15.64 -8.02 -34.85
C LYS A 578 15.56 -6.95 -33.78
N LEU A 579 16.22 -5.81 -33.98
CA LEU A 579 16.12 -4.67 -33.05
C LEU A 579 14.68 -4.17 -32.88
N LEU A 580 13.97 -3.95 -33.99
CA LEU A 580 12.56 -3.53 -33.96
C LEU A 580 11.66 -4.63 -33.40
N ARG A 581 11.96 -5.90 -33.68
CA ARG A 581 11.28 -7.05 -33.08
C ARG A 581 11.42 -7.05 -31.56
N CYS A 582 12.63 -6.85 -31.03
CA CYS A 582 12.89 -6.73 -29.61
C CYS A 582 12.09 -5.57 -28.99
N MET A 583 12.05 -4.41 -29.67
CA MET A 583 11.24 -3.27 -29.24
C MET A 583 9.76 -3.62 -29.16
N GLN A 584 9.20 -4.26 -30.18
CA GLN A 584 7.79 -4.65 -30.21
C GLN A 584 7.46 -5.68 -29.13
N VAL A 585 8.31 -6.70 -28.94
CA VAL A 585 8.16 -7.69 -27.87
C VAL A 585 8.23 -7.03 -26.50
N ALA A 586 9.17 -6.10 -26.29
CA ALA A 586 9.27 -5.37 -25.03
C ALA A 586 8.00 -4.57 -24.73
N LEU A 587 7.41 -3.91 -25.74
CA LEU A 587 6.15 -3.18 -25.61
C LEU A 587 4.96 -4.11 -25.30
N LEU A 588 4.91 -5.31 -25.89
CA LEU A 588 3.90 -6.32 -25.53
C LEU A 588 4.00 -6.74 -24.05
N CYS A 589 5.21 -6.84 -23.52
CA CYS A 589 5.48 -7.22 -22.13
C CYS A 589 5.08 -6.14 -21.10
N VAL A 590 5.14 -4.84 -21.46
CA VAL A 590 4.89 -3.73 -20.52
C VAL A 590 3.47 -3.17 -20.55
N GLN A 591 2.50 -3.91 -21.09
CA GLN A 591 1.10 -3.47 -21.15
C GLN A 591 0.45 -3.33 -19.75
N GLU A 592 -0.52 -2.41 -19.63
CA GLU A 592 -1.22 -2.11 -18.36
C GLU A 592 -1.92 -3.36 -17.81
N ASN A 593 -2.68 -4.09 -18.64
CA ASN A 593 -3.40 -5.29 -18.20
C ASN A 593 -2.50 -6.54 -18.27
N PRO A 594 -2.33 -7.30 -17.17
CA PRO A 594 -1.53 -8.53 -17.16
C PRO A 594 -1.97 -9.58 -18.16
N ILE A 595 -3.25 -9.63 -18.51
CA ILE A 595 -3.81 -10.61 -19.46
C ILE A 595 -3.27 -10.35 -20.87
N ASP A 596 -3.02 -9.08 -21.23
CA ASP A 596 -2.53 -8.70 -22.55
C ASP A 596 -1.02 -8.97 -22.73
N ARG A 597 -0.29 -9.23 -21.65
CA ARG A 597 1.14 -9.54 -21.69
C ARG A 597 1.35 -11.00 -22.12
N PRO A 598 2.33 -11.30 -22.99
CA PRO A 598 2.65 -12.68 -23.36
C PRO A 598 3.21 -13.49 -22.16
N SER A 599 3.20 -14.81 -22.27
CA SER A 599 4.00 -15.71 -21.44
C SER A 599 5.49 -15.66 -21.86
N MET A 600 6.41 -16.07 -20.99
CA MET A 600 7.83 -16.12 -21.36
C MET A 600 8.12 -17.13 -22.50
N LEU A 601 7.27 -18.16 -22.66
CA LEU A 601 7.34 -19.09 -23.80
C LEU A 601 7.01 -18.39 -25.12
N GLU A 602 5.94 -17.60 -25.15
CA GLU A 602 5.57 -16.78 -26.30
C GLU A 602 6.64 -15.72 -26.58
N VAL A 603 7.16 -15.06 -25.55
CA VAL A 603 8.29 -14.11 -25.67
C VAL A 603 9.49 -14.77 -26.35
N SER A 604 9.90 -15.95 -25.88
CA SER A 604 11.03 -16.66 -26.49
C SER A 604 10.76 -17.05 -27.95
N SER A 605 9.53 -17.44 -28.28
CA SER A 605 9.14 -17.74 -29.66
C SER A 605 9.20 -16.50 -30.56
N MET A 606 8.64 -15.38 -30.10
CA MET A 606 8.64 -14.11 -30.84
C MET A 606 10.04 -13.53 -31.05
N LEU A 607 10.95 -13.69 -30.08
CA LEU A 607 12.35 -13.24 -30.22
C LEU A 607 13.17 -14.11 -31.18
N LYS A 608 12.78 -15.39 -31.37
CA LYS A 608 13.43 -16.30 -32.33
C LYS A 608 12.87 -16.16 -33.75
N ASN A 609 11.60 -15.78 -33.89
CA ASN A 609 10.93 -15.64 -35.19
C ASN A 609 10.85 -14.18 -35.64
N GLU A 610 11.89 -13.73 -36.37
CA GLU A 610 12.06 -12.34 -36.79
C GLU A 610 11.03 -11.85 -37.82
N THR A 611 10.40 -12.76 -38.57
CA THR A 611 9.45 -12.43 -39.65
C THR A 611 8.00 -12.81 -39.33
N GLY A 612 7.75 -13.52 -38.23
CA GLY A 612 6.40 -13.92 -37.81
C GLY A 612 5.51 -12.71 -37.52
N ALA A 613 4.23 -12.79 -37.89
CA ALA A 613 3.25 -11.79 -37.46
C ALA A 613 3.08 -11.86 -35.94
N ILE A 614 3.19 -10.72 -35.25
CA ILE A 614 2.89 -10.61 -33.82
C ILE A 614 1.91 -9.47 -33.59
N ASN A 615 1.19 -9.53 -32.48
CA ASN A 615 0.19 -8.53 -32.14
C ASN A 615 0.81 -7.13 -32.02
N ASN A 616 0.01 -6.11 -32.33
CA ASN A 616 0.38 -4.73 -32.07
C ASN A 616 0.27 -4.43 -30.57
N PRO A 617 1.35 -3.94 -29.93
CA PRO A 617 1.29 -3.46 -28.56
C PRO A 617 0.19 -2.43 -28.36
N LYS A 618 -0.57 -2.58 -27.27
CA LYS A 618 -1.40 -1.50 -26.73
C LYS A 618 -0.51 -0.54 -25.92
N LYS A 619 -1.15 0.51 -25.39
CA LYS A 619 -0.50 1.51 -24.55
C LYS A 619 0.20 0.88 -23.33
N PRO A 620 1.45 1.28 -23.02
CA PRO A 620 2.19 0.74 -21.88
C PRO A 620 1.58 1.19 -20.55
N ALA A 621 1.91 0.43 -19.50
CA ALA A 621 1.47 0.74 -18.14
C ALA A 621 1.97 2.11 -17.65
N PHE A 622 1.21 2.73 -16.75
CA PHE A 622 1.53 4.03 -16.11
C PHE A 622 1.64 5.24 -17.07
N SER A 623 1.14 5.10 -18.30
CA SER A 623 1.22 6.16 -19.31
C SER A 623 0.34 7.37 -18.97
N ILE A 624 0.92 8.58 -19.04
CA ILE A 624 0.28 9.85 -18.62
C ILE A 624 -0.63 10.44 -19.73
N GLN A 625 -0.40 10.10 -20.99
CA GLN A 625 -1.18 10.62 -22.12
C GLN A 625 -2.54 9.91 -22.23
N ARG A 626 -3.62 10.55 -22.68
CA ARG A 626 -4.92 9.86 -22.93
C ARG A 626 -4.93 9.33 -24.36
N ASP A 627 -5.56 8.17 -24.60
CA ASP A 627 -5.68 7.60 -25.95
C ASP A 627 -6.77 8.34 -26.74
N GLU A 628 -6.40 8.98 -27.84
CA GLU A 628 -7.36 9.58 -28.80
C GLU A 628 -8.25 8.49 -29.46
N ASN A 629 -7.81 7.22 -29.48
CA ASN A 629 -8.59 6.11 -30.03
C ASN A 629 -9.65 5.55 -29.05
N GLU A 630 -9.50 5.79 -27.75
CA GLU A 630 -10.56 5.48 -26.76
C GLU A 630 -11.68 6.53 -26.86
N GLU A 631 -11.38 7.76 -27.30
CA GLU A 631 -12.41 8.75 -27.63
C GLU A 631 -13.25 8.29 -28.83
N GLU A 632 -12.70 7.70 -29.89
CA GLU A 632 -13.55 7.16 -30.98
C GLU A 632 -14.46 6.00 -30.51
N LYS A 633 -13.98 5.17 -29.59
CA LYS A 633 -14.76 4.08 -29.01
C LYS A 633 -15.82 4.58 -28.02
N CYS A 634 -15.47 5.56 -27.17
CA CYS A 634 -16.40 6.26 -26.28
C CYS A 634 -17.41 7.10 -27.07
N ILE A 635 -17.01 7.75 -28.17
CA ILE A 635 -17.90 8.54 -29.04
C ILE A 635 -18.86 7.62 -29.81
N LEU A 636 -18.42 6.42 -30.21
CA LEU A 636 -19.32 5.40 -30.77
C LEU A 636 -20.29 4.83 -29.73
N GLN A 637 -19.84 4.69 -28.48
CA GLN A 637 -20.65 4.17 -27.38
C GLN A 637 -21.60 5.23 -26.80
N GLU A 638 -21.22 6.51 -26.82
CA GLU A 638 -22.05 7.68 -26.49
C GLU A 638 -23.04 8.01 -27.62
N LYS A 639 -22.69 7.77 -28.90
CA LYS A 639 -23.66 7.85 -30.02
C LYS A 639 -24.73 6.76 -29.99
N MET A 640 -24.57 5.70 -29.20
CA MET A 640 -25.60 4.68 -28.98
C MET A 640 -26.42 4.90 -27.70
N CYS A 641 -26.19 5.96 -26.93
CA CYS A 641 -26.96 6.22 -25.71
C CYS A 641 -27.32 7.70 -25.58
N SER A 642 -28.34 8.10 -26.33
CA SER A 642 -29.09 9.32 -26.08
C SER A 642 -30.59 9.01 -26.10
N VAL A 643 -31.20 9.20 -24.92
CA VAL A 643 -32.60 9.55 -24.63
C VAL A 643 -33.67 8.51 -24.95
N ASP A 644 -34.19 7.96 -23.84
CA ASP A 644 -35.43 7.22 -23.64
C ASP A 644 -35.64 5.92 -24.44
N ASP A 645 -35.58 4.77 -23.74
CA ASP A 645 -36.62 3.75 -23.96
C ASP A 645 -36.71 2.72 -22.83
N ALA A 646 -37.94 2.55 -22.36
CA ALA A 646 -38.37 1.52 -21.45
C ALA A 646 -38.19 0.12 -22.06
N THR A 647 -37.83 -0.88 -21.24
CA THR A 647 -37.85 -2.28 -21.69
C THR A 647 -39.29 -2.81 -21.67
N ILE A 648 -39.92 -2.90 -22.84
CA ILE A 648 -41.12 -3.71 -23.08
C ILE A 648 -40.70 -5.18 -23.14
N SER A 649 -41.22 -5.99 -22.23
CA SER A 649 -41.20 -7.45 -22.35
C SER A 649 -42.34 -7.90 -23.29
N GLN A 650 -42.01 -8.41 -24.47
CA GLN A 650 -42.97 -9.14 -25.32
C GLN A 650 -42.96 -10.63 -24.96
N VAL A 651 -44.13 -11.12 -24.55
CA VAL A 651 -44.45 -12.55 -24.42
C VAL A 651 -44.83 -13.07 -25.80
N VAL A 652 -44.18 -14.12 -26.28
CA VAL A 652 -44.63 -14.86 -27.47
C VAL A 652 -45.25 -16.20 -27.03
N PRO A 653 -46.48 -16.52 -27.44
CA PRO A 653 -47.14 -17.76 -27.05
C PRO A 653 -46.70 -18.93 -27.94
N ARG A 654 -46.11 -19.96 -27.33
CA ARG A 654 -46.61 -21.35 -27.34
C ARG A 654 -45.76 -22.24 -26.46
#